data_AF-A0A4R9KB93-F1
#
_entry.id   AF-A0A4R9KB93-F1
#
_cell.length_a   1.000
_cell.length_b   1.000
_cell.length_c   1.000
_cell.angle_alpha   90.00
_cell.angle_beta   90.00
_cell.angle_gamma   90.00
#
_symmetry.space_group_name_H-M   'P 1'
#
loop_
_entity.id
_entity.type
_entity.pdbx_description
1 polymer ?
#
loop_
_entity_poly.entity_id
_entity_poly.type
_entity_poly.pdbx_seq_one_letter_code
_entity_poly.pdbx_strand_id
1 'polypeptide(L)'
;MSLLLLSCYKPPQASTLLDFFGLKTDIDALNTPIKVFVQVSGLKSGTLTIGNQLSESLIFNSNGTQRFPSLVKPGSDYSVSVMGLTGASLQQTCNINNPEGPVVFPFTTIYISCGTVFYDLSVQVVGLDPSISAISPLTVQNAGDKLNFKSDSTKTFTHKVGDSASYSISLVSVPTGHSCFFVPNNSGSGNISGGSLTVLLNCTSVLEIQPKSKLLTPGGKISIRISSHAVDPGSCSFSSITLPGKVNAALLTNPPTISYPGSPNDNIIQITANSPDFWGPAGNTFIRLLGCTAKGLEIQNGNPIQYDFTSTENIRLVDSSSGTDVPGCGLGTGANAFCESIERGITECNLSGTICSVFVSEGSYIPKTPILLSGNTSLFGGFAVGFPDLDSDPINHPTRIQDSFITSCGSNFFDFCNAILISTTSLDSTNKNLTVSGFQIQSNLDADYSAGIQITDSRTNLGKIFISHNIVAGNESNDTGSGIRAGLLINQSDNIVVTENWLRGGSGRKYSIGTMIEGSGSAAQPIVLARNLLDGLVSTDPNGFSAGVWIETGNFDAVILTENKINAYQYLNPGFIPENSYGIAFSDAVDSTLIINNDIFVGNSQTSSLGKATGIFLQSGVGIHRILNNQIFSNSQIGNSAGINFLTPPDSSSIIRGNNFYVSVPVVIGIDQYIFCSGVLNQDDCAHPIAGQFVGDYTNSYGDNPKFAGTNQIDQIWNYNTTTGTPNSANSPCTALYGGIDLNSIALPITVAPFIITDFLQNPRTTNSTPFTPSGAGSISIGALEADGNCL
;
A
#
# COMPACT_ATOMS: atom_id res chain seq x y z
N MET A 1 -16.70 -44.89 37.78
CA MET A 1 -17.62 -44.19 38.70
C MET A 1 -16.83 -43.05 39.35
N SER A 2 -16.76 -41.91 38.63
CA SER A 2 -17.24 -40.57 39.07
C SER A 2 -16.16 -39.79 39.84
N LEU A 3 -15.87 -38.51 39.60
CA LEU A 3 -16.44 -37.48 38.73
C LEU A 3 -15.34 -36.41 38.55
N LEU A 4 -15.14 -35.90 37.33
CA LEU A 4 -14.30 -34.73 37.03
C LEU A 4 -15.06 -33.44 37.38
N LEU A 5 -14.35 -32.48 38.01
CA LEU A 5 -14.85 -31.15 38.32
C LEU A 5 -14.98 -30.32 37.02
N LEU A 6 -16.22 -30.00 36.65
CA LEU A 6 -16.53 -28.92 35.72
C LEU A 6 -16.33 -27.57 36.42
N SER A 7 -15.42 -26.74 35.91
CA SER A 7 -15.51 -25.29 36.08
C SER A 7 -16.67 -24.79 35.21
N CYS A 8 -17.78 -24.45 35.85
CA CYS A 8 -18.93 -23.85 35.19
C CYS A 8 -18.51 -22.56 34.45
N TYR A 9 -18.62 -22.57 33.13
CA TYR A 9 -18.63 -21.36 32.33
C TYR A 9 -19.84 -20.52 32.78
N LYS A 10 -19.57 -19.33 33.31
CA LYS A 10 -20.62 -18.40 33.72
C LYS A 10 -21.34 -17.96 32.43
N PRO A 11 -22.65 -18.22 32.25
CA PRO A 11 -23.35 -17.72 31.08
C PRO A 11 -23.27 -16.18 31.08
N PRO A 12 -23.09 -15.55 29.90
CA PRO A 12 -23.07 -14.10 29.80
C PRO A 12 -24.38 -13.54 30.36
N GLN A 13 -24.26 -12.49 31.20
CA GLN A 13 -25.44 -11.74 31.63
C GLN A 13 -26.09 -11.14 30.40
N ALA A 14 -27.42 -11.25 30.32
CA ALA A 14 -28.21 -10.76 29.19
C ALA A 14 -27.97 -9.25 28.98
N SER A 15 -27.14 -8.92 28.00
CA SER A 15 -27.15 -7.64 27.29
C SER A 15 -27.99 -7.79 26.03
N THR A 16 -28.53 -6.65 25.57
CA THR A 16 -29.67 -6.42 24.67
C THR A 16 -29.94 -7.40 23.51
N LEU A 17 -31.20 -7.42 23.04
CA LEU A 17 -31.72 -8.25 21.93
C LEU A 17 -30.84 -8.21 20.64
N LEU A 18 -30.08 -7.13 20.43
CA LEU A 18 -29.22 -6.90 19.25
C LEU A 18 -27.91 -7.71 19.28
N ASP A 19 -27.30 -7.91 20.45
CA ASP A 19 -26.09 -8.76 20.60
C ASP A 19 -26.42 -10.24 20.32
N PHE A 20 -27.66 -10.65 20.65
CA PHE A 20 -28.15 -12.00 20.38
C PHE A 20 -28.32 -12.25 18.87
N PHE A 21 -28.70 -11.23 18.08
CA PHE A 21 -28.84 -11.39 16.63
C PHE A 21 -27.49 -11.53 15.92
N GLY A 22 -26.47 -10.75 16.30
CA GLY A 22 -25.12 -10.87 15.73
C GLY A 22 -24.47 -12.22 16.00
N LEU A 23 -24.57 -12.71 17.24
CA LEU A 23 -24.09 -14.05 17.59
C LEU A 23 -24.91 -15.15 16.92
N LYS A 24 -26.23 -14.96 16.76
CA LYS A 24 -27.12 -15.89 16.04
C LYS A 24 -26.78 -15.95 14.55
N THR A 25 -26.53 -14.83 13.87
CA THR A 25 -26.18 -14.80 12.45
C THR A 25 -24.81 -15.40 12.17
N ASP A 26 -23.84 -15.18 13.07
CA ASP A 26 -22.50 -15.78 12.95
C ASP A 26 -22.54 -17.30 13.21
N ILE A 27 -23.28 -17.73 14.24
CA ILE A 27 -23.56 -19.15 14.50
C ILE A 27 -24.36 -19.76 13.35
N ASP A 28 -25.31 -19.05 12.74
CA ASP A 28 -26.12 -19.56 11.64
C ASP A 28 -25.32 -19.67 10.34
N ALA A 29 -24.38 -18.76 10.06
CA ALA A 29 -23.45 -18.86 8.93
C ALA A 29 -22.49 -20.06 9.08
N LEU A 30 -21.91 -20.27 10.27
CA LEU A 30 -21.09 -21.44 10.59
C LEU A 30 -21.90 -22.76 10.60
N ASN A 31 -23.20 -22.69 10.88
CA ASN A 31 -24.12 -23.84 10.85
C ASN A 31 -24.81 -24.06 9.49
N THR A 32 -24.59 -23.17 8.51
CA THR A 32 -25.22 -23.30 7.19
C THR A 32 -24.59 -24.48 6.47
N PRO A 33 -25.36 -25.53 6.14
CA PRO A 33 -24.83 -26.69 5.42
C PRO A 33 -24.22 -26.30 4.05
N ILE A 34 -23.01 -26.77 3.76
CA ILE A 34 -22.25 -26.49 2.53
C ILE A 34 -22.10 -27.74 1.63
N LYS A 35 -21.64 -27.54 0.40
CA LYS A 35 -21.43 -28.63 -0.58
C LYS A 35 -20.07 -29.31 -0.37
N VAL A 36 -20.05 -30.63 -0.54
CA VAL A 36 -18.82 -31.44 -0.62
C VAL A 36 -18.60 -31.87 -2.08
N PHE A 37 -17.43 -31.53 -2.61
CA PHE A 37 -17.02 -31.83 -3.98
C PHE A 37 -16.06 -33.01 -4.02
N VAL A 38 -16.07 -33.74 -5.13
CA VAL A 38 -15.12 -34.81 -5.44
C VAL A 38 -14.52 -34.53 -6.81
N GLN A 39 -13.20 -34.46 -6.89
CA GLN A 39 -12.44 -34.25 -8.11
C GLN A 39 -11.63 -35.50 -8.45
N VAL A 40 -11.82 -36.01 -9.66
CA VAL A 40 -11.14 -37.22 -10.16
C VAL A 40 -10.16 -36.86 -11.27
N SER A 41 -8.93 -37.35 -11.17
CA SER A 41 -7.89 -37.27 -12.20
C SER A 41 -7.29 -38.64 -12.51
N GLY A 42 -6.79 -38.82 -13.74
CA GLY A 42 -6.12 -40.06 -14.18
C GLY A 42 -7.02 -41.26 -14.51
N LEU A 43 -8.35 -41.10 -14.54
CA LEU A 43 -9.28 -42.13 -14.98
C LEU A 43 -9.19 -42.30 -16.51
N LYS A 44 -8.67 -43.44 -16.97
CA LYS A 44 -8.42 -43.73 -18.40
C LYS A 44 -9.51 -44.60 -19.03
N SER A 45 -10.06 -45.52 -18.24
CA SER A 45 -11.06 -46.49 -18.69
C SER A 45 -11.94 -46.91 -17.52
N GLY A 46 -13.16 -47.33 -17.81
CA GLY A 46 -14.13 -47.79 -16.82
C GLY A 46 -14.94 -46.68 -16.15
N THR A 47 -15.73 -47.10 -15.17
CA THR A 47 -16.67 -46.28 -14.41
C THR A 47 -16.30 -46.35 -12.94
N LEU A 48 -15.90 -45.22 -12.36
CA LEU A 48 -15.57 -45.08 -10.95
C LEU A 48 -16.81 -44.68 -10.17
N THR A 49 -17.14 -45.45 -9.13
CA THR A 49 -18.24 -45.15 -8.20
C THR A 49 -17.68 -44.80 -6.84
N ILE A 50 -18.03 -43.62 -6.34
CA ILE A 50 -17.58 -43.09 -5.06
C ILE A 50 -18.78 -42.96 -4.13
N GLY A 51 -18.67 -43.47 -2.91
CA GLY A 51 -19.71 -43.42 -1.88
C GLY A 51 -19.30 -42.54 -0.71
N ASN A 52 -20.28 -41.89 -0.07
CA ASN A 52 -20.06 -41.19 1.21
C ASN A 52 -20.77 -41.89 2.38
N GLN A 53 -20.55 -41.37 3.59
CA GLN A 53 -21.17 -41.86 4.81
C GLN A 53 -22.69 -41.67 4.89
N LEU A 54 -23.29 -40.91 3.97
CA LEU A 54 -24.73 -40.67 3.86
C LEU A 54 -25.43 -41.63 2.88
N SER A 55 -24.73 -42.68 2.44
CA SER A 55 -25.21 -43.63 1.43
C SER A 55 -25.52 -43.00 0.07
N GLU A 56 -24.91 -41.85 -0.24
CA GLU A 56 -24.96 -41.22 -1.55
C GLU A 56 -23.79 -41.72 -2.40
N SER A 57 -23.99 -41.75 -3.73
CA SER A 57 -22.95 -42.18 -4.67
C SER A 57 -22.78 -41.22 -5.84
N LEU A 58 -21.53 -41.00 -6.25
CA LEU A 58 -21.15 -40.28 -7.46
C LEU A 58 -20.53 -41.24 -8.47
N ILE A 59 -20.82 -41.02 -9.75
CA ILE A 59 -20.36 -41.89 -10.85
C ILE A 59 -19.55 -41.06 -11.84
N PHE A 60 -18.30 -41.45 -12.06
CA PHE A 60 -17.38 -40.81 -12.98
C PHE A 60 -17.05 -41.76 -14.14
N ASN A 61 -17.31 -41.31 -15.38
CA ASN A 61 -16.93 -42.02 -16.62
C ASN A 61 -15.68 -41.39 -17.28
N SER A 62 -15.21 -40.28 -16.73
CA SER A 62 -14.01 -39.55 -17.14
C SER A 62 -13.53 -38.69 -15.96
N ASN A 63 -12.35 -38.09 -16.10
CA ASN A 63 -11.89 -37.06 -15.16
C ASN A 63 -12.90 -35.91 -15.08
N GLY A 64 -12.95 -35.26 -13.92
CA GLY A 64 -13.84 -34.12 -13.67
C GLY A 64 -14.18 -33.94 -12.21
N THR A 65 -15.01 -32.94 -11.93
CA THR A 65 -15.48 -32.63 -10.58
C THR A 65 -16.98 -32.82 -10.49
N GLN A 66 -17.46 -33.53 -9.47
CA GLN A 66 -18.87 -33.64 -9.12
C GLN A 66 -19.08 -33.28 -7.65
N ARG A 67 -20.33 -33.21 -7.22
CA ARG A 67 -20.69 -32.89 -5.83
C ARG A 67 -21.72 -33.86 -5.30
N PHE A 68 -21.65 -34.15 -4.01
CA PHE A 68 -22.73 -34.86 -3.34
C PHE A 68 -24.01 -34.00 -3.30
N PRO A 69 -25.21 -34.62 -3.38
CA PRO A 69 -26.48 -33.90 -3.33
C PRO A 69 -26.71 -33.22 -1.98
N SER A 70 -26.43 -33.92 -0.88
CA SER A 70 -26.64 -33.42 0.47
C SER A 70 -25.64 -32.35 0.86
N LEU A 71 -26.14 -31.33 1.53
CA LEU A 71 -25.32 -30.30 2.15
C LEU A 71 -24.91 -30.76 3.56
N VAL A 72 -23.65 -30.53 3.93
CA VAL A 72 -23.05 -30.96 5.20
C VAL A 72 -22.60 -29.73 5.96
N LYS A 73 -22.86 -29.68 7.27
CA LYS A 73 -22.46 -28.54 8.10
C LYS A 73 -20.94 -28.46 8.20
N PRO A 74 -20.35 -27.24 8.09
CA PRO A 74 -18.95 -27.03 8.45
C PRO A 74 -18.61 -27.62 9.82
N GLY A 75 -17.42 -28.19 9.95
CA GLY A 75 -16.94 -28.89 11.15
C GLY A 75 -17.46 -30.32 11.32
N SER A 76 -18.45 -30.78 10.54
CA SER A 76 -18.85 -32.19 10.55
C SER A 76 -17.84 -33.04 9.81
N ASP A 77 -17.58 -34.26 10.26
CA ASP A 77 -16.69 -35.17 9.55
C ASP A 77 -17.33 -35.69 8.25
N TYR A 78 -16.57 -35.68 7.17
CA TYR A 78 -16.87 -36.44 5.96
C TYR A 78 -16.07 -37.74 5.94
N SER A 79 -16.63 -38.77 5.29
CA SER A 79 -15.92 -40.00 4.97
C SER A 79 -16.38 -40.49 3.62
N VAL A 80 -15.42 -40.71 2.72
CA VAL A 80 -15.65 -41.09 1.35
C VAL A 80 -14.81 -42.31 1.00
N SER A 81 -15.41 -43.24 0.27
CA SER A 81 -14.81 -44.51 -0.10
C SER A 81 -15.05 -44.83 -1.57
N VAL A 82 -14.11 -45.58 -2.16
CA VAL A 82 -14.29 -46.12 -3.51
C VAL A 82 -15.20 -47.34 -3.41
N MET A 83 -16.41 -47.25 -3.97
CA MET A 83 -17.39 -48.34 -3.98
C MET A 83 -17.11 -49.37 -5.08
N GLY A 84 -16.48 -48.93 -6.18
CA GLY A 84 -16.06 -49.82 -7.25
C GLY A 84 -15.50 -49.10 -8.46
N LEU A 85 -14.66 -49.81 -9.23
CA LEU A 85 -14.16 -49.38 -10.53
C LEU A 85 -14.46 -50.51 -11.54
N THR A 86 -15.48 -50.31 -12.39
CA THR A 86 -15.96 -51.35 -13.31
C THR A 86 -15.58 -51.03 -14.75
N GLY A 87 -15.18 -52.02 -15.54
CA GLY A 87 -14.85 -51.82 -16.96
C GLY A 87 -13.50 -51.12 -17.21
N ALA A 88 -12.68 -50.96 -16.18
CA ALA A 88 -11.30 -50.50 -16.30
C ALA A 88 -10.35 -51.66 -16.61
N SER A 89 -9.13 -51.36 -17.03
CA SER A 89 -8.07 -52.39 -17.12
C SER A 89 -7.80 -53.00 -15.73
N LEU A 90 -7.41 -54.27 -15.68
CA LEU A 90 -7.15 -55.01 -14.41
C LEU A 90 -6.10 -54.38 -13.49
N GLN A 91 -5.34 -53.40 -13.99
CA GLN A 91 -4.26 -52.74 -13.26
C GLN A 91 -4.60 -51.30 -12.83
N GLN A 92 -5.71 -50.71 -13.29
CA GLN A 92 -6.07 -49.34 -12.90
C GLN A 92 -6.70 -49.34 -11.50
N THR A 93 -6.19 -48.49 -10.62
CA THR A 93 -6.71 -48.28 -9.26
C THR A 93 -6.90 -46.78 -9.02
N CYS A 94 -7.76 -46.41 -8.07
CA CYS A 94 -8.03 -45.02 -7.70
C CYS A 94 -7.86 -44.86 -6.20
N ASN A 95 -6.99 -43.93 -5.80
CA ASN A 95 -6.72 -43.61 -4.40
C ASN A 95 -7.36 -42.26 -4.06
N ILE A 96 -8.00 -42.21 -2.90
CA ILE A 96 -8.54 -40.96 -2.36
C ILE A 96 -7.43 -40.33 -1.51
N ASN A 97 -7.08 -39.08 -1.81
CA ASN A 97 -6.02 -38.36 -1.11
C ASN A 97 -6.49 -37.92 0.28
N ASN A 98 -7.74 -37.51 0.41
CA ASN A 98 -8.34 -37.09 1.67
C ASN A 98 -9.66 -37.85 1.86
N PRO A 99 -9.61 -39.13 2.26
CA PRO A 99 -10.79 -39.97 2.38
C PRO A 99 -11.70 -39.56 3.55
N GLU A 100 -11.14 -38.88 4.54
CA GLU A 100 -11.85 -38.40 5.71
C GLU A 100 -11.30 -37.04 6.16
N GLY A 101 -12.12 -36.30 6.89
CA GLY A 101 -11.72 -35.03 7.50
C GLY A 101 -12.92 -34.16 7.83
N PRO A 102 -12.70 -32.98 8.44
CA PRO A 102 -13.77 -32.05 8.69
C PRO A 102 -14.21 -31.39 7.38
N VAL A 103 -15.51 -31.20 7.22
CA VAL A 103 -16.06 -30.32 6.19
C VAL A 103 -15.66 -28.90 6.54
N VAL A 104 -14.82 -28.30 5.72
CA VAL A 104 -14.33 -26.93 5.88
C VAL A 104 -15.15 -25.98 4.99
N PHE A 105 -15.56 -24.86 5.57
CA PHE A 105 -16.16 -23.74 4.85
C PHE A 105 -15.10 -23.09 3.95
N PRO A 106 -15.43 -22.64 2.72
CA PRO A 106 -16.76 -22.55 2.09
C PRO A 106 -17.15 -23.79 1.28
N PHE A 107 -16.18 -24.63 0.92
CA PHE A 107 -16.39 -25.92 0.27
C PHE A 107 -15.26 -26.87 0.65
N THR A 108 -15.57 -28.16 0.67
CA THR A 108 -14.58 -29.23 0.86
C THR A 108 -14.44 -30.00 -0.44
N THR A 109 -13.23 -30.09 -0.96
CA THR A 109 -12.93 -30.90 -2.16
C THR A 109 -12.15 -32.13 -1.77
N ILE A 110 -12.65 -33.28 -2.19
CA ILE A 110 -12.01 -34.58 -2.06
C ILE A 110 -11.32 -34.91 -3.36
N TYR A 111 -10.01 -35.14 -3.29
CA TYR A 111 -9.20 -35.42 -4.45
C TYR A 111 -9.00 -36.92 -4.62
N ILE A 112 -9.19 -37.40 -5.84
CA ILE A 112 -9.02 -38.81 -6.20
C ILE A 112 -8.06 -38.88 -7.38
N SER A 113 -6.97 -39.61 -7.20
CA SER A 113 -5.99 -39.89 -8.25
C SER A 113 -6.09 -41.35 -8.69
N CYS A 114 -6.36 -41.56 -9.97
CA CYS A 114 -6.40 -42.87 -10.60
C CYS A 114 -5.15 -43.12 -11.43
N GLY A 115 -4.66 -44.36 -11.43
CA GLY A 115 -3.47 -44.76 -12.17
C GLY A 115 -3.23 -46.26 -12.12
N THR A 116 -2.39 -46.75 -13.03
CA THR A 116 -1.85 -48.12 -12.96
C THR A 116 -0.57 -48.20 -12.13
N VAL A 117 0.14 -47.08 -12.02
CA VAL A 117 1.34 -46.85 -11.21
C VAL A 117 1.19 -45.47 -10.57
N PHE A 118 1.74 -45.29 -9.37
CA PHE A 118 1.73 -44.02 -8.65
C PHE A 118 3.16 -43.54 -8.41
N TYR A 119 3.39 -42.25 -8.63
CA TYR A 119 4.70 -41.64 -8.55
C TYR A 119 4.73 -40.49 -7.54
N ASP A 120 5.90 -40.25 -6.98
CA ASP A 120 6.10 -39.17 -6.02
C ASP A 120 6.11 -37.82 -6.74
N LEU A 121 5.44 -36.83 -6.17
CA LEU A 121 5.52 -35.44 -6.59
C LEU A 121 6.26 -34.65 -5.51
N SER A 122 7.37 -34.02 -5.89
CA SER A 122 8.21 -33.23 -4.99
C SER A 122 8.35 -31.80 -5.48
N VAL A 123 8.61 -30.90 -4.54
CA VAL A 123 8.96 -29.51 -4.82
C VAL A 123 10.34 -29.25 -4.25
N GLN A 124 11.25 -28.81 -5.11
CA GLN A 124 12.56 -28.30 -4.73
C GLN A 124 12.47 -26.78 -4.67
N VAL A 125 12.72 -26.21 -3.50
CA VAL A 125 12.73 -24.77 -3.29
C VAL A 125 14.17 -24.28 -3.17
N VAL A 126 14.46 -23.18 -3.85
CA VAL A 126 15.75 -22.49 -3.84
C VAL A 126 15.56 -20.98 -3.72
N GLY A 127 16.54 -20.29 -3.13
CA GLY A 127 16.54 -18.83 -3.03
C GLY A 127 15.71 -18.25 -1.88
N LEU A 128 15.34 -19.06 -0.88
CA LEU A 128 14.73 -18.57 0.35
C LEU A 128 15.79 -18.03 1.31
N ASP A 129 15.50 -16.86 1.88
CA ASP A 129 16.28 -16.36 3.01
C ASP A 129 15.75 -17.04 4.29
N PRO A 130 16.59 -17.78 5.02
CA PRO A 130 16.15 -18.55 6.19
C PRO A 130 15.74 -17.66 7.37
N SER A 131 16.25 -16.42 7.47
CA SER A 131 15.87 -15.49 8.54
C SER A 131 14.45 -14.95 8.35
N ILE A 132 14.07 -14.68 7.10
CA ILE A 132 12.72 -14.23 6.73
C ILE A 132 11.73 -15.41 6.77
N SER A 133 12.08 -16.52 6.11
CA SER A 133 11.18 -17.67 5.98
C SER A 133 10.98 -18.49 7.26
N ALA A 134 11.80 -18.27 8.29
CA ALA A 134 11.55 -18.78 9.63
C ALA A 134 10.30 -18.15 10.28
N ILE A 135 10.04 -16.87 9.99
CA ILE A 135 8.93 -16.06 10.52
C ILE A 135 7.69 -16.20 9.63
N SER A 136 7.87 -16.08 8.31
CA SER A 136 6.81 -16.23 7.31
C SER A 136 7.16 -17.35 6.33
N PRO A 137 6.74 -18.61 6.58
CA PRO A 137 7.13 -19.74 5.75
C PRO A 137 6.47 -19.72 4.36
N LEU A 138 7.20 -20.22 3.37
CA LEU A 138 6.62 -20.55 2.07
C LEU A 138 5.76 -21.82 2.23
N THR A 139 4.53 -21.76 1.77
CA THR A 139 3.62 -22.92 1.79
C THR A 139 3.14 -23.19 0.37
N VAL A 140 3.25 -24.44 -0.09
CA VAL A 140 2.70 -24.90 -1.38
C VAL A 140 1.70 -26.02 -1.14
N GLN A 141 0.75 -26.17 -2.05
CA GLN A 141 -0.28 -27.19 -1.95
C GLN A 141 -0.50 -27.94 -3.27
N ASN A 142 -0.74 -29.25 -3.20
CA ASN A 142 -1.23 -30.05 -4.31
C ASN A 142 -2.30 -31.03 -3.80
N ALA A 143 -3.48 -31.00 -4.42
CA ALA A 143 -4.58 -31.94 -4.10
C ALA A 143 -4.88 -32.07 -2.60
N GLY A 144 -4.89 -30.94 -1.87
CA GLY A 144 -5.12 -30.90 -0.42
C GLY A 144 -3.84 -30.94 0.42
N ASP A 145 -2.79 -31.64 -0.03
CA ASP A 145 -1.53 -31.78 0.71
C ASP A 145 -0.73 -30.49 0.73
N LYS A 146 -0.23 -30.09 1.91
CA LYS A 146 0.59 -28.90 2.08
C LYS A 146 2.04 -29.24 2.41
N LEU A 147 2.98 -28.52 1.82
CA LEU A 147 4.39 -28.52 2.18
C LEU A 147 4.80 -27.12 2.63
N ASN A 148 5.44 -27.05 3.80
CA ASN A 148 5.95 -25.79 4.37
C ASN A 148 7.46 -25.74 4.25
N PHE A 149 8.04 -24.61 3.85
CA PHE A 149 9.47 -24.40 3.68
C PHE A 149 9.95 -23.20 4.51
N LYS A 150 11.00 -23.40 5.29
CA LYS A 150 11.69 -22.38 6.12
C LYS A 150 13.14 -22.15 5.68
N SER A 151 13.54 -22.81 4.61
CA SER A 151 14.85 -22.78 3.99
C SER A 151 14.77 -23.55 2.67
N ASP A 152 15.78 -23.36 1.83
CA ASP A 152 16.00 -24.17 0.64
C ASP A 152 16.02 -25.66 0.99
N SER A 153 15.13 -26.43 0.36
CA SER A 153 15.01 -27.87 0.55
C SER A 153 14.11 -28.50 -0.51
N THR A 154 14.24 -29.81 -0.69
CA THR A 154 13.30 -30.62 -1.47
C THR A 154 12.35 -31.35 -0.51
N LYS A 155 11.04 -31.21 -0.74
CA LYS A 155 10.01 -31.93 0.02
C LYS A 155 9.04 -32.62 -0.92
N THR A 156 8.51 -33.75 -0.48
CA THR A 156 7.61 -34.61 -1.27
C THR A 156 6.21 -34.57 -0.67
N PHE A 157 5.18 -34.41 -1.51
CA PHE A 157 3.80 -34.53 -1.06
C PHE A 157 3.53 -35.93 -0.54
N THR A 158 2.64 -36.06 0.44
CA THR A 158 2.36 -37.36 1.06
C THR A 158 1.62 -38.26 0.09
N HIS A 159 0.67 -37.69 -0.65
CA HIS A 159 -0.08 -38.40 -1.68
C HIS A 159 0.64 -38.40 -3.02
N LYS A 160 0.78 -39.61 -3.56
CA LYS A 160 1.33 -39.88 -4.88
C LYS A 160 0.31 -39.59 -5.96
N VAL A 161 0.78 -39.24 -7.15
CA VAL A 161 -0.07 -38.95 -8.31
C VAL A 161 0.04 -40.13 -9.28
N GLY A 162 -1.12 -40.59 -9.78
CA GLY A 162 -1.19 -41.69 -10.74
C GLY A 162 -0.50 -41.35 -12.06
N ASP A 163 0.02 -42.36 -12.75
CA ASP A 163 0.57 -42.19 -14.10
C ASP A 163 -0.47 -41.59 -15.04
N SER A 164 -0.08 -40.56 -15.80
CA SER A 164 -0.90 -39.64 -16.60
C SER A 164 -1.93 -38.78 -15.85
N ALA A 165 -2.06 -38.93 -14.53
CA ALA A 165 -2.94 -38.06 -13.75
C ALA A 165 -2.36 -36.64 -13.68
N SER A 166 -3.26 -35.66 -13.61
CA SER A 166 -2.87 -34.25 -13.51
C SER A 166 -2.48 -33.89 -12.08
N TYR A 167 -1.48 -33.03 -11.94
CA TYR A 167 -1.13 -32.32 -10.71
C TYR A 167 -1.26 -30.81 -10.92
N SER A 168 -1.48 -30.09 -9.82
CA SER A 168 -1.51 -28.63 -9.82
C SER A 168 -1.03 -28.14 -8.46
N ILE A 169 0.14 -27.52 -8.45
CA ILE A 169 0.79 -26.97 -7.26
C ILE A 169 0.44 -25.49 -7.20
N SER A 170 -0.24 -25.07 -6.13
CA SER A 170 -0.51 -23.67 -5.83
C SER A 170 0.38 -23.14 -4.72
N LEU A 171 0.67 -21.83 -4.76
CA LEU A 171 1.32 -21.11 -3.67
C LEU A 171 0.25 -20.72 -2.64
N VAL A 172 0.37 -21.25 -1.43
CA VAL A 172 -0.53 -20.93 -0.30
C VAL A 172 -0.06 -19.67 0.42
N SER A 173 1.26 -19.51 0.59
CA SER A 173 1.90 -18.32 1.17
C SER A 173 3.31 -18.14 0.61
N VAL A 174 3.74 -16.90 0.43
CA VAL A 174 5.12 -16.54 0.05
C VAL A 174 5.72 -15.65 1.16
N PRO A 175 6.99 -15.86 1.56
CA PRO A 175 7.63 -15.02 2.57
C PRO A 175 7.69 -13.55 2.13
N THR A 176 7.61 -12.62 3.09
CA THR A 176 7.65 -11.18 2.82
C THR A 176 8.96 -10.77 2.13
N GLY A 177 8.86 -10.02 1.03
CA GLY A 177 10.01 -9.61 0.22
C GLY A 177 10.52 -10.69 -0.75
N HIS A 178 9.94 -11.89 -0.76
CA HIS A 178 10.22 -12.92 -1.75
C HIS A 178 9.19 -12.91 -2.87
N SER A 179 9.63 -13.32 -4.06
CA SER A 179 8.76 -13.67 -5.18
C SER A 179 9.20 -15.04 -5.71
N CYS A 180 8.27 -15.99 -5.82
CA CYS A 180 8.55 -17.37 -6.17
C CYS A 180 7.92 -17.76 -7.51
N PHE A 181 8.70 -18.43 -8.37
CA PHE A 181 8.30 -18.81 -9.72
C PHE A 181 8.72 -20.24 -10.05
N PHE A 182 7.85 -20.95 -10.75
CA PHE A 182 8.13 -22.30 -11.22
C PHE A 182 9.14 -22.28 -12.37
N VAL A 183 10.12 -23.18 -12.33
CA VAL A 183 11.16 -23.33 -13.37
C VAL A 183 11.05 -24.72 -14.00
N PRO A 184 10.82 -24.83 -15.32
CA PRO A 184 10.44 -23.77 -16.25
C PRO A 184 9.06 -23.17 -15.92
N ASN A 185 8.74 -22.00 -16.48
CA ASN A 185 7.43 -21.35 -16.27
C ASN A 185 6.27 -22.32 -16.51
N ASN A 186 5.26 -22.26 -15.63
CA ASN A 186 4.08 -23.13 -15.61
C ASN A 186 4.34 -24.62 -15.27
N SER A 187 5.55 -25.00 -14.85
CA SER A 187 5.84 -26.38 -14.40
C SER A 187 5.15 -26.77 -13.09
N GLY A 188 4.50 -25.81 -12.40
CA GLY A 188 3.65 -26.09 -11.24
C GLY A 188 2.39 -26.90 -11.56
N SER A 189 2.02 -27.05 -12.84
CA SER A 189 0.87 -27.86 -13.26
C SER A 189 1.20 -28.72 -14.46
N GLY A 190 0.57 -29.88 -14.56
CA GLY A 190 0.78 -30.79 -15.69
C GLY A 190 0.30 -32.20 -15.40
N ASN A 191 0.81 -33.18 -16.13
CA ASN A 191 0.54 -34.60 -15.92
C ASN A 191 1.84 -35.32 -15.53
N ILE A 192 1.74 -36.26 -14.59
CA ILE A 192 2.85 -37.20 -14.35
C ILE A 192 2.94 -38.16 -15.53
N SER A 193 4.15 -38.46 -16.01
CA SER A 193 4.35 -39.38 -17.13
C SER A 193 5.58 -40.26 -16.88
N GLY A 194 5.35 -41.51 -16.49
CA GLY A 194 6.38 -42.55 -16.44
C GLY A 194 7.46 -42.42 -15.35
N GLY A 195 7.28 -41.57 -14.33
CA GLY A 195 8.25 -41.43 -13.23
C GLY A 195 7.87 -40.40 -12.16
N SER A 196 8.58 -40.45 -11.02
CA SER A 196 8.51 -39.39 -9.98
C SER A 196 8.98 -38.06 -10.54
N LEU A 197 8.31 -36.99 -10.14
CA LEU A 197 8.54 -35.64 -10.64
C LEU A 197 8.96 -34.72 -9.49
N THR A 198 10.06 -33.99 -9.68
CA THR A 198 10.44 -32.88 -8.81
C THR A 198 10.30 -31.58 -9.59
N VAL A 199 9.42 -30.70 -9.13
CA VAL A 199 9.22 -29.37 -9.69
C VAL A 199 10.16 -28.39 -8.98
N LEU A 200 10.88 -27.57 -9.73
CA LEU A 200 11.76 -26.54 -9.19
C LEU A 200 10.96 -25.24 -8.99
N LEU A 201 11.05 -24.67 -7.80
CA LEU A 201 10.47 -23.40 -7.42
C LEU A 201 11.60 -22.43 -7.01
N ASN A 202 11.83 -21.42 -7.84
CA ASN A 202 12.86 -20.41 -7.63
C ASN A 202 12.27 -19.20 -6.92
N CYS A 203 12.75 -18.92 -5.72
CA CYS A 203 12.35 -17.78 -4.89
C CYS A 203 13.45 -16.70 -4.77
N THR A 204 14.49 -16.76 -5.62
CA THR A 204 15.63 -15.84 -5.56
C THR A 204 15.17 -14.40 -5.84
N SER A 205 15.26 -13.54 -4.84
CA SER A 205 14.65 -12.21 -4.82
C SER A 205 15.65 -11.14 -4.38
N VAL A 206 15.45 -9.91 -4.84
CA VAL A 206 16.12 -8.73 -4.27
C VAL A 206 15.44 -8.40 -2.95
N LEU A 207 16.18 -8.44 -1.84
CA LEU A 207 15.66 -8.15 -0.51
C LEU A 207 15.79 -6.68 -0.13
N GLU A 208 16.89 -6.05 -0.53
CA GLU A 208 17.23 -4.70 -0.10
C GLU A 208 18.20 -4.05 -1.09
N ILE A 209 18.09 -2.74 -1.31
CA ILE A 209 19.08 -1.94 -2.04
C ILE A 209 19.48 -0.76 -1.17
N GLN A 210 20.79 -0.54 -1.02
CA GLN A 210 21.38 0.57 -0.27
C GLN A 210 22.09 1.54 -1.21
N PRO A 211 22.22 2.84 -0.86
CA PRO A 211 21.74 3.48 0.38
C PRO A 211 20.22 3.60 0.44
N LYS A 212 19.60 3.42 1.61
CA LYS A 212 18.12 3.48 1.70
C LYS A 212 17.57 4.87 1.37
N SER A 213 18.36 5.89 1.69
CA SER A 213 18.05 7.29 1.42
C SER A 213 17.89 7.63 -0.06
N LYS A 214 18.35 6.78 -0.98
CA LYS A 214 18.41 7.06 -2.43
C LYS A 214 19.22 8.33 -2.77
N LEU A 215 20.11 8.75 -1.87
CA LEU A 215 21.04 9.84 -2.07
C LEU A 215 22.43 9.27 -2.31
N LEU A 216 23.05 9.62 -3.44
CA LEU A 216 24.39 9.16 -3.77
C LEU A 216 25.33 10.35 -3.97
N THR A 217 26.31 10.43 -3.09
CA THR A 217 27.49 11.27 -3.29
C THR A 217 28.44 10.66 -4.32
N PRO A 218 29.42 11.41 -4.85
CA PRO A 218 30.28 10.91 -5.92
C PRO A 218 31.06 9.64 -5.52
N GLY A 219 31.42 9.50 -4.24
CA GLY A 219 32.10 8.30 -3.70
C GLY A 219 31.16 7.21 -3.16
N GLY A 220 29.84 7.43 -3.21
CA GLY A 220 28.83 6.48 -2.74
C GLY A 220 28.84 5.17 -3.53
N LYS A 221 28.30 4.11 -2.93
CA LYS A 221 28.21 2.77 -3.52
C LYS A 221 26.77 2.28 -3.45
N ILE A 222 26.33 1.50 -4.43
CA ILE A 222 25.04 0.80 -4.38
C ILE A 222 25.30 -0.64 -3.98
N SER A 223 24.57 -1.13 -2.98
CA SER A 223 24.63 -2.53 -2.55
C SER A 223 23.25 -3.15 -2.68
N ILE A 224 23.11 -4.15 -3.54
CA ILE A 224 21.86 -4.88 -3.78
C ILE A 224 21.99 -6.24 -3.08
N ARG A 225 21.23 -6.46 -2.01
CA ARG A 225 21.21 -7.72 -1.27
C ARG A 225 20.19 -8.67 -1.86
N ILE A 226 20.64 -9.89 -2.15
CA ILE A 226 19.84 -10.99 -2.71
C ILE A 226 19.53 -12.00 -1.60
N SER A 227 18.40 -12.68 -1.74
CA SER A 227 17.96 -13.72 -0.79
C SER A 227 18.79 -14.99 -0.78
N SER A 228 19.63 -15.21 -1.80
CA SER A 228 20.55 -16.33 -1.90
C SER A 228 22.00 -15.87 -1.88
N HIS A 229 22.84 -16.65 -1.19
CA HIS A 229 24.29 -16.64 -1.36
C HIS A 229 24.71 -17.21 -2.73
N ALA A 230 25.95 -16.94 -3.12
CA ALA A 230 26.56 -17.27 -4.41
C ALA A 230 25.84 -16.63 -5.62
N VAL A 231 25.78 -15.29 -5.65
CA VAL A 231 25.47 -14.55 -6.88
C VAL A 231 26.55 -14.87 -7.93
N ASP A 232 26.13 -15.18 -9.16
CA ASP A 232 27.07 -15.61 -10.20
C ASP A 232 27.89 -14.42 -10.71
N PRO A 233 29.24 -14.42 -10.56
CA PRO A 233 30.06 -13.29 -10.97
C PRO A 233 29.95 -13.05 -12.48
N GLY A 234 29.67 -11.79 -12.84
CA GLY A 234 29.52 -11.36 -14.23
C GLY A 234 28.16 -11.64 -14.87
N SER A 235 27.19 -12.18 -14.13
CA SER A 235 25.83 -12.42 -14.65
C SER A 235 25.07 -11.13 -14.96
N CYS A 236 25.19 -10.11 -14.11
CA CYS A 236 24.51 -8.84 -14.31
C CYS A 236 25.17 -7.99 -15.39
N SER A 237 24.34 -7.36 -16.21
CA SER A 237 24.74 -6.34 -17.20
C SER A 237 23.89 -5.08 -17.07
N PHE A 238 24.43 -3.92 -17.44
CA PHE A 238 23.64 -2.70 -17.44
C PHE A 238 22.70 -2.61 -18.65
N SER A 239 21.52 -2.06 -18.42
CA SER A 239 20.56 -1.73 -19.46
C SER A 239 20.87 -0.38 -20.11
N SER A 240 20.68 -0.28 -21.43
CA SER A 240 20.86 0.95 -22.21
C SER A 240 19.57 1.77 -22.40
N ILE A 241 18.54 1.53 -21.59
CA ILE A 241 17.28 2.27 -21.71
C ILE A 241 17.47 3.76 -21.36
N THR A 242 16.59 4.58 -21.93
CA THR A 242 16.46 6.01 -21.60
C THR A 242 15.12 6.24 -20.95
N LEU A 243 15.11 6.88 -19.78
CA LEU A 243 13.90 7.31 -19.09
C LEU A 243 13.82 8.85 -19.14
N PRO A 244 12.71 9.44 -19.62
CA PRO A 244 12.55 10.89 -19.63
C PRO A 244 12.78 11.51 -18.24
N GLY A 245 13.60 12.55 -18.17
CA GLY A 245 13.90 13.28 -16.93
C GLY A 245 14.84 12.56 -15.95
N LYS A 246 15.48 11.46 -16.36
CA LYS A 246 16.51 10.77 -15.56
C LYS A 246 17.78 10.51 -16.36
N VAL A 247 18.92 10.57 -15.69
CA VAL A 247 20.22 10.16 -16.22
C VAL A 247 20.42 8.67 -15.99
N ASN A 248 20.76 7.91 -17.03
CA ASN A 248 21.20 6.53 -16.84
C ASN A 248 22.70 6.53 -16.57
N ALA A 249 23.11 6.24 -15.32
CA ALA A 249 24.52 6.22 -14.93
C ALA A 249 25.34 5.18 -15.73
N ALA A 250 24.70 4.15 -16.27
CA ALA A 250 25.38 3.15 -17.10
C ALA A 250 25.74 3.64 -18.51
N LEU A 251 25.19 4.77 -18.95
CA LEU A 251 25.47 5.36 -20.27
C LEU A 251 26.48 6.51 -20.21
N LEU A 252 27.11 6.74 -19.05
CA LEU A 252 28.18 7.71 -18.90
C LEU A 252 29.44 7.27 -19.66
N THR A 253 30.35 8.21 -19.92
CA THR A 253 31.62 7.92 -20.61
C THR A 253 32.45 6.90 -19.82
N ASN A 254 32.40 7.00 -18.49
CA ASN A 254 33.04 6.12 -17.53
C ASN A 254 31.95 5.49 -16.66
N PRO A 255 31.24 4.46 -17.17
CA PRO A 255 30.11 3.87 -16.47
C PRO A 255 30.58 3.20 -15.17
N PRO A 256 29.72 3.09 -14.15
CA PRO A 256 30.06 2.45 -12.89
C PRO A 256 30.42 0.96 -13.04
N THR A 257 31.18 0.42 -12.10
CA THR A 257 31.63 -0.99 -12.11
C THR A 257 30.71 -1.87 -11.27
N ILE A 258 30.30 -3.02 -11.80
CA ILE A 258 29.63 -4.09 -11.04
C ILE A 258 30.69 -5.01 -10.45
N SER A 259 30.57 -5.31 -9.17
CA SER A 259 31.45 -6.21 -8.42
C SER A 259 30.65 -7.16 -7.54
N TYR A 260 31.25 -8.31 -7.23
CA TYR A 260 30.62 -9.41 -6.50
C TYR A 260 31.51 -9.75 -5.29
N PRO A 261 31.17 -9.28 -4.08
CA PRO A 261 31.92 -9.61 -2.88
C PRO A 261 31.96 -11.11 -2.62
N GLY A 262 33.03 -11.58 -1.96
CA GLY A 262 33.13 -12.97 -1.50
C GLY A 262 32.37 -13.23 -0.19
N SER A 263 32.29 -14.49 0.21
CA SER A 263 31.71 -14.90 1.49
C SER A 263 32.29 -14.10 2.67
N PRO A 264 31.47 -13.63 3.63
CA PRO A 264 30.04 -13.94 3.81
C PRO A 264 29.06 -13.06 3.02
N ASN A 265 29.55 -12.13 2.20
CA ASN A 265 28.75 -11.13 1.48
C ASN A 265 28.51 -11.51 0.00
N ASP A 266 28.63 -12.79 -0.33
CA ASP A 266 28.43 -13.35 -1.68
C ASP A 266 26.96 -13.39 -2.11
N ASN A 267 26.08 -12.82 -1.31
CA ASN A 267 24.69 -12.50 -1.62
C ASN A 267 24.49 -11.02 -2.03
N ILE A 268 25.56 -10.26 -2.24
CA ILE A 268 25.48 -8.83 -2.60
C ILE A 268 25.98 -8.60 -4.02
N ILE A 269 25.25 -7.78 -4.79
CA ILE A 269 25.77 -7.14 -6.01
C ILE A 269 26.16 -5.71 -5.63
N GLN A 270 27.44 -5.37 -5.74
CA GLN A 270 27.96 -4.06 -5.38
C GLN A 270 28.33 -3.25 -6.63
N ILE A 271 27.83 -2.03 -6.72
CA ILE A 271 28.11 -1.11 -7.83
C ILE A 271 28.85 0.11 -7.29
N THR A 272 29.97 0.44 -7.93
CA THR A 272 30.83 1.56 -7.52
C THR A 272 31.02 2.52 -8.69
N ALA A 273 30.82 3.81 -8.43
CA ALA A 273 31.05 4.87 -9.39
C ALA A 273 32.52 4.94 -9.85
N ASN A 274 32.74 5.27 -11.12
CA ASN A 274 34.07 5.42 -11.70
C ASN A 274 34.37 6.90 -11.99
N SER A 275 35.55 7.37 -11.57
CA SER A 275 36.03 8.72 -11.93
C SER A 275 36.28 8.83 -13.44
N PRO A 276 36.12 10.02 -14.06
CA PRO A 276 35.70 11.29 -13.47
C PRO A 276 34.18 11.50 -13.41
N ASP A 277 33.38 10.67 -14.07
CA ASP A 277 31.94 10.91 -14.21
C ASP A 277 31.15 10.55 -12.94
N PHE A 278 31.69 9.66 -12.11
CA PHE A 278 31.07 9.10 -10.92
C PHE A 278 29.66 8.55 -11.20
N TRP A 279 28.61 9.21 -10.69
CA TRP A 279 27.20 8.86 -10.92
C TRP A 279 26.52 9.77 -11.96
N GLY A 280 27.29 10.61 -12.64
CA GLY A 280 26.82 11.62 -13.57
C GLY A 280 26.43 12.93 -12.89
N PRO A 281 25.89 13.89 -13.66
CA PRO A 281 25.53 15.20 -13.14
C PRO A 281 24.53 15.10 -12.00
N ALA A 282 24.54 16.10 -11.11
CA ALA A 282 23.58 16.17 -10.02
C ALA A 282 22.12 16.15 -10.53
N GLY A 283 21.25 15.44 -9.82
CA GLY A 283 19.83 15.28 -10.17
C GLY A 283 19.37 13.81 -10.21
N ASN A 284 18.22 13.58 -10.83
CA ASN A 284 17.64 12.24 -10.93
C ASN A 284 18.48 11.33 -11.81
N THR A 285 18.97 10.25 -11.22
CA THR A 285 19.78 9.23 -11.87
C THR A 285 19.17 7.86 -11.61
N PHE A 286 19.43 6.92 -12.50
CA PHE A 286 19.09 5.53 -12.27
C PHE A 286 20.14 4.61 -12.84
N ILE A 287 20.11 3.38 -12.35
CA ILE A 287 20.75 2.22 -12.98
C ILE A 287 19.72 1.10 -13.11
N ARG A 288 19.90 0.27 -14.14
CA ARG A 288 19.07 -0.91 -14.35
C ARG A 288 19.94 -2.09 -14.75
N LEU A 289 19.82 -3.19 -14.03
CA LEU A 289 20.54 -4.44 -14.27
C LEU A 289 19.65 -5.45 -14.99
N LEU A 290 20.25 -6.21 -15.90
CA LEU A 290 19.63 -7.28 -16.68
C LEU A 290 20.44 -8.57 -16.53
N GLY A 291 19.77 -9.72 -16.63
CA GLY A 291 20.40 -11.04 -16.72
C GLY A 291 21.09 -11.52 -15.44
N CYS A 292 20.84 -10.88 -14.31
CA CYS A 292 21.42 -11.27 -13.03
C CYS A 292 20.98 -12.67 -12.61
N THR A 293 21.94 -13.50 -12.21
CA THR A 293 21.70 -14.89 -11.76
C THR A 293 22.41 -15.19 -10.44
N ALA A 294 21.85 -16.14 -9.68
CA ALA A 294 22.51 -16.76 -8.54
C ALA A 294 22.39 -18.28 -8.66
N LYS A 295 23.51 -19.00 -8.55
CA LYS A 295 23.59 -20.46 -8.73
C LYS A 295 22.97 -20.93 -10.07
N GLY A 296 23.12 -20.14 -11.12
CA GLY A 296 22.60 -20.41 -12.47
C GLY A 296 21.11 -20.16 -12.65
N LEU A 297 20.41 -19.61 -11.65
CA LEU A 297 18.99 -19.26 -11.71
C LEU A 297 18.80 -17.76 -11.77
N GLU A 298 17.82 -17.33 -12.56
CA GLU A 298 17.49 -15.91 -12.70
C GLU A 298 16.96 -15.32 -11.40
N ILE A 299 17.47 -14.14 -11.05
CA ILE A 299 16.96 -13.35 -9.93
C ILE A 299 15.64 -12.70 -10.38
N GLN A 300 14.61 -12.72 -9.52
CA GLN A 300 13.28 -12.16 -9.81
C GLN A 300 12.66 -12.64 -11.13
N ASN A 301 12.86 -13.92 -11.51
CA ASN A 301 12.36 -14.49 -12.77
C ASN A 301 12.85 -13.73 -14.03
N GLY A 302 14.08 -13.21 -13.96
CA GLY A 302 14.69 -12.46 -15.05
C GLY A 302 14.19 -11.01 -15.16
N ASN A 303 13.32 -10.58 -14.23
CA ASN A 303 12.87 -9.19 -14.20
C ASN A 303 14.05 -8.25 -13.93
N PRO A 304 14.12 -7.11 -14.63
CA PRO A 304 15.22 -6.16 -14.44
C PRO A 304 15.22 -5.53 -13.05
N ILE A 305 16.40 -5.44 -12.43
CA ILE A 305 16.58 -4.75 -11.16
C ILE A 305 16.84 -3.27 -11.46
N GLN A 306 15.87 -2.41 -11.20
CA GLN A 306 16.01 -0.96 -11.37
C GLN A 306 16.18 -0.28 -10.01
N TYR A 307 17.14 0.64 -9.95
CA TYR A 307 17.34 1.48 -8.78
C TYR A 307 17.44 2.94 -9.19
N ASP A 308 16.49 3.73 -8.69
CA ASP A 308 16.35 5.16 -8.93
C ASP A 308 16.87 5.94 -7.72
N PHE A 309 17.70 6.95 -7.96
CA PHE A 309 18.35 7.74 -6.91
C PHE A 309 18.65 9.19 -7.35
N THR A 310 19.08 10.02 -6.42
CA THR A 310 19.56 11.38 -6.69
C THR A 310 21.07 11.42 -6.57
N SER A 311 21.75 11.71 -7.68
CA SER A 311 23.18 12.02 -7.68
C SER A 311 23.36 13.42 -7.08
N THR A 312 24.29 13.57 -6.13
CA THR A 312 24.62 14.86 -5.50
C THR A 312 26.08 15.20 -5.77
N GLU A 313 26.36 16.42 -6.24
CA GLU A 313 27.74 16.89 -6.44
C GLU A 313 28.16 17.90 -5.36
N ASN A 314 27.27 18.86 -5.05
CA ASN A 314 27.51 19.88 -4.03
C ASN A 314 26.67 19.59 -2.79
N ILE A 315 27.34 19.38 -1.66
CA ILE A 315 26.68 19.18 -0.37
C ILE A 315 27.11 20.22 0.66
N ARG A 316 26.23 20.52 1.61
CA ARG A 316 26.55 21.24 2.84
C ARG A 316 26.09 20.44 4.04
N LEU A 317 26.98 20.22 4.98
CA LEU A 317 26.69 19.49 6.22
C LEU A 317 26.37 20.48 7.34
N VAL A 318 25.26 20.22 8.05
CA VAL A 318 24.77 21.03 9.17
C VAL A 318 24.72 20.15 10.42
N ASP A 319 25.39 20.61 11.48
CA ASP A 319 25.44 19.93 12.78
C ASP A 319 25.39 20.98 13.88
N SER A 320 24.29 21.02 14.63
CA SER A 320 24.09 22.03 15.69
C SER A 320 25.03 21.87 16.88
N SER A 321 25.64 20.69 17.05
CA SER A 321 26.51 20.37 18.18
C SER A 321 27.97 20.73 17.94
N SER A 322 28.40 20.70 16.68
CA SER A 322 29.81 20.82 16.29
C SER A 322 30.09 21.85 15.18
N GLY A 323 29.04 22.42 14.59
CA GLY A 323 29.13 23.40 13.51
C GLY A 323 29.37 24.84 13.95
N THR A 324 29.71 25.69 12.99
CA THR A 324 29.82 27.15 13.17
C THR A 324 29.31 27.90 11.95
N ASP A 325 28.60 29.02 12.17
CA ASP A 325 27.99 29.80 11.10
C ASP A 325 28.93 30.84 10.47
N VAL A 326 30.05 30.38 9.90
CA VAL A 326 31.03 31.21 9.19
C VAL A 326 30.93 31.07 7.66
N PRO A 327 31.46 32.00 6.85
CA PRO A 327 31.59 31.82 5.38
C PRO A 327 32.38 30.56 5.01
N GLY A 328 31.82 29.77 4.09
CA GLY A 328 32.42 28.52 3.62
C GLY A 328 32.27 27.31 4.56
N CYS A 329 31.38 27.36 5.55
CA CYS A 329 31.10 26.19 6.40
C CYS A 329 30.42 25.05 5.63
N GLY A 330 30.42 23.85 6.21
CA GLY A 330 29.62 22.72 5.73
C GLY A 330 30.28 21.87 4.63
N LEU A 331 31.57 22.05 4.36
CA LEU A 331 32.29 21.28 3.32
C LEU A 331 32.68 19.85 3.77
N GLY A 332 32.35 19.44 4.99
CA GLY A 332 32.66 18.13 5.56
C GLY A 332 34.14 17.89 5.85
N THR A 333 35.00 18.91 5.72
CA THR A 333 36.43 18.82 5.99
C THR A 333 36.97 20.10 6.63
N GLY A 334 38.05 19.96 7.40
CA GLY A 334 38.73 21.09 8.04
C GLY A 334 38.01 21.66 9.28
N ALA A 335 38.42 22.84 9.73
CA ALA A 335 37.93 23.46 10.97
C ALA A 335 36.47 23.96 10.89
N ASN A 336 35.94 24.14 9.68
CA ASN A 336 34.56 24.58 9.41
C ASN A 336 33.78 23.47 8.68
N ALA A 337 34.04 22.22 9.04
CA ALA A 337 33.45 21.05 8.37
C ALA A 337 31.91 21.09 8.36
N PHE A 338 31.30 21.72 9.37
CA PHE A 338 29.84 21.80 9.52
C PHE A 338 29.39 23.25 9.73
N CYS A 339 28.23 23.60 9.17
CA CYS A 339 27.49 24.79 9.59
C CYS A 339 26.68 24.48 10.85
N GLU A 340 26.39 25.48 11.69
CA GLU A 340 25.61 25.29 12.93
C GLU A 340 24.10 25.31 12.64
N SER A 341 23.66 26.25 11.81
CA SER A 341 22.25 26.42 11.44
C SER A 341 21.92 25.93 10.03
N ILE A 342 20.66 25.55 9.83
CA ILE A 342 20.14 25.11 8.53
C ILE A 342 20.13 26.29 7.56
N GLU A 343 19.72 27.47 8.03
CA GLU A 343 19.69 28.71 7.25
C GLU A 343 21.07 29.06 6.69
N ARG A 344 22.13 28.83 7.48
CA ARG A 344 23.50 29.01 7.03
C ARG A 344 23.90 27.98 5.99
N GLY A 345 23.61 26.70 6.22
CA GLY A 345 23.87 25.64 5.24
C GLY A 345 23.23 25.93 3.88
N ILE A 346 21.98 26.40 3.88
CA ILE A 346 21.26 26.81 2.67
C ILE A 346 21.93 28.01 2.00
N THR A 347 22.33 29.02 2.78
CA THR A 347 23.05 30.19 2.27
C THR A 347 24.32 29.76 1.54
N GLU A 348 25.13 28.90 2.15
CA GLU A 348 26.37 28.39 1.56
C GLU A 348 26.13 27.48 0.35
N CYS A 349 25.00 26.75 0.31
CA CYS A 349 24.57 25.99 -0.86
C CYS A 349 24.19 26.92 -2.02
N ASN A 350 23.36 27.94 -1.75
CA ASN A 350 22.88 28.89 -2.76
C ASN A 350 24.03 29.68 -3.39
N LEU A 351 25.09 30.00 -2.61
CA LEU A 351 26.30 30.65 -3.12
C LEU A 351 27.05 29.82 -4.17
N SER A 352 26.83 28.50 -4.24
CA SER A 352 27.43 27.66 -5.29
C SER A 352 26.85 27.91 -6.69
N GLY A 353 25.63 28.48 -6.78
CA GLY A 353 24.93 28.73 -8.05
C GLY A 353 24.52 27.47 -8.83
N THR A 354 24.67 26.28 -8.24
CA THR A 354 24.37 24.99 -8.88
C THR A 354 23.40 24.16 -8.03
N ILE A 355 23.02 22.96 -8.48
CA ILE A 355 22.22 22.04 -7.67
C ILE A 355 23.04 21.67 -6.43
N CYS A 356 22.43 21.86 -5.25
CA CYS A 356 23.10 21.66 -3.98
C CYS A 356 22.17 20.98 -2.97
N SER A 357 22.72 20.16 -2.08
CA SER A 357 21.96 19.46 -1.04
C SER A 357 22.50 19.79 0.35
N VAL A 358 21.63 20.20 1.25
CA VAL A 358 21.97 20.43 2.66
C VAL A 358 21.58 19.17 3.45
N PHE A 359 22.56 18.53 4.08
CA PHE A 359 22.35 17.38 4.95
C PHE A 359 22.43 17.84 6.40
N VAL A 360 21.46 17.45 7.20
CA VAL A 360 21.29 17.95 8.57
C VAL A 360 21.35 16.76 9.53
N SER A 361 22.25 16.83 10.50
CA SER A 361 22.37 15.78 11.51
C SER A 361 21.15 15.72 12.43
N GLU A 362 21.06 14.67 13.21
CA GLU A 362 20.13 14.54 14.33
C GLU A 362 20.34 15.71 15.31
N GLY A 363 19.26 16.14 15.94
CA GLY A 363 19.27 17.31 16.81
C GLY A 363 17.96 18.09 16.76
N SER A 364 17.86 19.12 17.60
CA SER A 364 16.74 20.06 17.59
C SER A 364 17.21 21.43 17.12
N TYR A 365 16.66 21.86 15.99
CA TYR A 365 16.95 23.12 15.33
C TYR A 365 15.77 24.07 15.55
N ILE A 366 16.07 25.26 16.06
CA ILE A 366 15.09 26.34 16.26
C ILE A 366 15.45 27.46 15.29
N PRO A 367 14.79 27.51 14.11
CA PRO A 367 15.06 28.55 13.12
C PRO A 367 14.74 29.93 13.69
N LYS A 368 15.52 30.94 13.29
CA LYS A 368 15.24 32.35 13.67
C LYS A 368 14.26 33.03 12.71
N THR A 369 14.19 32.50 11.51
CA THR A 369 13.31 32.91 10.41
C THR A 369 12.84 31.63 9.71
N PRO A 370 11.79 31.68 8.87
CA PRO A 370 11.44 30.55 8.04
C PRO A 370 12.66 30.04 7.26
N ILE A 371 12.85 28.72 7.24
CA ILE A 371 13.89 28.08 6.43
C ILE A 371 13.48 28.26 4.96
N LEU A 372 14.10 29.24 4.30
CA LEU A 372 13.72 29.66 2.94
C LEU A 372 14.48 28.88 1.87
N LEU A 373 13.73 28.19 1.02
CA LEU A 373 14.23 27.49 -0.16
C LEU A 373 13.70 28.18 -1.44
N SER A 374 14.47 29.14 -1.95
CA SER A 374 14.13 29.91 -3.17
C SER A 374 14.97 29.55 -4.41
N GLY A 375 16.04 28.78 -4.24
CA GLY A 375 16.94 28.35 -5.32
C GLY A 375 16.81 26.87 -5.68
N ASN A 376 17.93 26.24 -6.06
CA ASN A 376 18.03 24.82 -6.44
C ASN A 376 18.52 23.92 -5.28
N THR A 377 18.25 24.33 -4.05
CA THR A 377 18.79 23.68 -2.85
C THR A 377 17.78 22.68 -2.30
N SER A 378 18.19 21.43 -2.19
CA SER A 378 17.45 20.37 -1.48
C SER A 378 17.91 20.27 -0.03
N LEU A 379 17.05 19.76 0.83
CA LEU A 379 17.24 19.68 2.27
C LEU A 379 16.88 18.26 2.77
N PHE A 380 17.81 17.63 3.48
CA PHE A 380 17.67 16.26 3.97
C PHE A 380 18.07 16.16 5.44
N GLY A 381 17.19 15.63 6.28
CA GLY A 381 17.45 15.29 7.68
C GLY A 381 17.75 13.80 7.84
N GLY A 382 17.97 13.35 9.07
CA GLY A 382 18.11 11.93 9.37
C GLY A 382 19.56 11.43 9.43
N PHE A 383 20.56 12.29 9.61
CA PHE A 383 21.97 11.87 9.62
C PHE A 383 22.54 11.81 11.04
N ALA A 384 23.46 10.89 11.32
CA ALA A 384 24.13 10.87 12.62
C ALA A 384 25.05 12.10 12.82
N VAL A 385 25.23 12.53 14.08
CA VAL A 385 26.19 13.61 14.43
C VAL A 385 27.57 13.33 13.85
N GLY A 386 28.19 14.35 13.26
CA GLY A 386 29.51 14.23 12.63
C GLY A 386 29.57 13.47 11.30
N PHE A 387 28.44 12.97 10.78
CA PHE A 387 28.32 12.32 9.46
C PHE A 387 29.33 11.18 9.21
N PRO A 388 29.37 10.13 10.05
CA PRO A 388 30.25 8.97 9.85
C PRO A 388 29.99 8.25 8.51
N ASP A 389 28.75 8.33 8.05
CA ASP A 389 28.33 8.00 6.69
C ASP A 389 27.25 9.01 6.24
N LEU A 390 26.86 8.92 4.97
CA LEU A 390 25.89 9.81 4.33
C LEU A 390 24.63 9.04 3.92
N ASP A 391 24.22 8.03 4.68
CA ASP A 391 22.92 7.39 4.52
C ASP A 391 21.94 7.95 5.55
N SER A 392 20.90 8.63 5.08
CA SER A 392 19.85 9.17 5.97
C SER A 392 19.01 8.03 6.56
N ASP A 393 18.87 8.04 7.88
CA ASP A 393 17.99 7.18 8.66
C ASP A 393 17.21 8.05 9.68
N PRO A 394 16.10 8.70 9.25
CA PRO A 394 15.30 9.56 10.12
C PRO A 394 14.64 8.86 11.31
N ILE A 395 14.61 7.52 11.32
CA ILE A 395 14.06 6.73 12.43
C ILE A 395 15.06 6.69 13.59
N ASN A 396 16.32 6.37 13.29
CA ASN A 396 17.36 6.23 14.29
C ASN A 396 18.09 7.54 14.60
N HIS A 397 18.10 8.50 13.66
CA HIS A 397 18.79 9.79 13.77
C HIS A 397 17.84 10.97 13.54
N PRO A 398 16.83 11.20 14.40
CA PRO A 398 15.79 12.17 14.14
C PRO A 398 16.30 13.63 14.10
N THR A 399 16.05 14.32 12.99
CA THR A 399 16.29 15.76 12.85
C THR A 399 14.99 16.54 13.10
N ARG A 400 14.94 17.32 14.18
CA ARG A 400 13.74 18.04 14.63
C ARG A 400 13.84 19.53 14.34
N ILE A 401 12.87 20.08 13.62
CA ILE A 401 12.70 21.53 13.40
C ILE A 401 11.55 22.01 14.29
N GLN A 402 11.82 23.02 15.12
CA GLN A 402 10.83 23.60 16.02
C GLN A 402 10.57 25.05 15.62
N ASP A 403 9.40 25.31 15.05
CA ASP A 403 8.93 26.67 14.80
C ASP A 403 8.44 27.27 16.12
N SER A 404 9.34 27.99 16.78
CA SER A 404 9.05 28.71 18.02
C SER A 404 9.49 30.17 17.95
N PHE A 405 9.75 30.70 16.75
CA PHE A 405 10.16 32.10 16.62
C PHE A 405 8.93 33.00 16.72
N ILE A 406 9.04 34.01 17.58
CA ILE A 406 7.93 34.91 17.93
C ILE A 406 8.02 36.13 17.01
N THR A 407 7.42 36.05 15.82
CA THR A 407 7.34 37.16 14.86
C THR A 407 5.88 37.61 14.65
N SER A 408 5.68 38.59 13.78
CA SER A 408 4.39 39.16 13.40
C SER A 408 3.60 38.32 12.38
N CYS A 409 4.02 37.09 12.08
CA CYS A 409 3.32 36.21 11.14
C CYS A 409 2.08 35.57 11.79
N GLY A 410 1.29 34.87 10.97
CA GLY A 410 0.24 33.98 11.43
C GLY A 410 -1.03 34.68 11.93
N SER A 411 -1.20 35.96 11.58
CA SER A 411 -2.34 36.80 12.01
C SER A 411 -3.51 36.79 11.02
N ASN A 412 -3.27 36.39 9.76
CA ASN A 412 -4.26 36.38 8.71
C ASN A 412 -3.93 35.33 7.63
N PHE A 413 -4.87 35.10 6.73
CA PHE A 413 -4.79 34.09 5.67
C PHE A 413 -3.64 34.31 4.66
N PHE A 414 -3.13 35.53 4.50
CA PHE A 414 -2.05 35.80 3.54
C PHE A 414 -0.65 35.76 4.16
N ASP A 415 -0.55 35.47 5.45
CA ASP A 415 0.70 35.54 6.22
C ASP A 415 0.75 34.39 7.22
N PHE A 416 1.01 33.18 6.74
CA PHE A 416 1.17 32.00 7.57
C PHE A 416 2.54 32.00 8.25
N CYS A 417 2.58 31.56 9.52
CA CYS A 417 3.85 31.17 10.13
C CYS A 417 4.26 29.78 9.64
N ASN A 418 5.49 29.65 9.12
CA ASN A 418 5.99 28.40 8.56
C ASN A 418 7.40 28.07 9.07
N ALA A 419 7.64 26.80 9.40
CA ALA A 419 9.00 26.30 9.64
C ALA A 419 9.84 26.32 8.36
N ILE A 420 9.29 25.79 7.27
CA ILE A 420 9.94 25.74 5.95
C ILE A 420 9.07 26.46 4.93
N LEU A 421 9.67 27.38 4.18
CA LEU A 421 9.03 28.10 3.09
C LEU A 421 9.77 27.81 1.78
N ILE A 422 9.06 27.21 0.83
CA ILE A 422 9.55 26.95 -0.53
C ILE A 422 8.90 27.96 -1.45
N SER A 423 9.71 28.72 -2.17
CA SER A 423 9.25 29.73 -3.14
C SER A 423 10.27 29.84 -4.27
N THR A 424 10.26 28.86 -5.18
CA THR A 424 11.25 28.77 -6.25
C THR A 424 10.62 28.62 -7.63
N THR A 425 11.17 29.37 -8.58
CA THR A 425 10.94 29.24 -10.03
C THR A 425 12.22 28.84 -10.76
N SER A 426 13.24 28.38 -10.03
CA SER A 426 14.58 28.08 -10.56
C SER A 426 14.70 26.67 -11.16
N LEU A 427 13.67 25.84 -11.04
CA LEU A 427 13.65 24.46 -11.55
C LEU A 427 13.31 24.42 -13.05
N ASP A 428 14.15 25.11 -13.83
CA ASP A 428 13.98 25.37 -15.27
C ASP A 428 14.22 24.16 -16.20
N SER A 429 14.50 22.97 -15.65
CA SER A 429 14.72 21.73 -16.40
C SER A 429 14.25 20.51 -15.61
N THR A 430 13.89 19.43 -16.31
CA THR A 430 13.27 18.23 -15.70
C THR A 430 14.19 17.43 -14.78
N ASN A 431 15.50 17.71 -14.79
CA ASN A 431 16.51 17.11 -13.92
C ASN A 431 16.83 17.94 -12.66
N LYS A 432 16.35 19.19 -12.57
CA LYS A 432 16.52 20.04 -11.38
C LYS A 432 15.32 19.83 -10.46
N ASN A 433 15.50 19.03 -9.42
CA ASN A 433 14.47 18.83 -8.41
C ASN A 433 14.90 19.44 -7.08
N LEU A 434 13.90 19.88 -6.32
CA LEU A 434 14.06 20.29 -4.94
C LEU A 434 13.39 19.26 -4.06
N THR A 435 14.11 18.75 -3.06
CA THR A 435 13.57 17.77 -2.11
C THR A 435 13.66 18.31 -0.70
N VAL A 436 12.61 18.13 0.10
CA VAL A 436 12.63 18.27 1.56
C VAL A 436 12.26 16.92 2.16
N SER A 437 13.19 16.31 2.90
CA SER A 437 12.99 14.94 3.39
C SER A 437 13.63 14.62 4.73
N GLY A 438 12.98 13.76 5.51
CA GLY A 438 13.56 13.18 6.73
C GLY A 438 13.49 14.07 7.98
N PHE A 439 12.56 15.03 8.04
CA PHE A 439 12.42 15.93 9.18
C PHE A 439 11.21 15.62 10.06
N GLN A 440 11.39 15.83 11.37
CA GLN A 440 10.28 15.98 12.31
C GLN A 440 10.04 17.48 12.53
N ILE A 441 8.92 17.99 12.06
CA ILE A 441 8.60 19.42 12.08
C ILE A 441 7.47 19.67 13.08
N GLN A 442 7.74 20.52 14.06
CA GLN A 442 6.73 21.08 14.93
C GLN A 442 6.36 22.46 14.40
N SER A 443 5.11 22.63 13.95
CA SER A 443 4.58 23.90 13.48
C SER A 443 4.48 24.92 14.62
N ASN A 444 4.34 26.20 14.26
CA ASN A 444 4.23 27.30 15.22
C ASN A 444 3.14 27.04 16.27
N LEU A 445 3.49 27.23 17.54
CA LEU A 445 2.62 26.95 18.67
C LEU A 445 1.50 28.00 18.83
N ASP A 446 1.81 29.26 18.56
CA ASP A 446 0.97 30.38 18.99
C ASP A 446 0.14 30.97 17.85
N ALA A 447 0.60 30.82 16.60
CA ALA A 447 -0.06 31.39 15.43
C ALA A 447 -1.49 30.87 15.18
N ASP A 448 -2.34 31.78 14.66
CA ASP A 448 -3.69 31.46 14.18
C ASP A 448 -3.63 30.80 12.80
N TYR A 449 -2.72 31.28 11.96
CA TYR A 449 -2.43 30.73 10.64
C TYR A 449 -1.01 30.17 10.63
N SER A 450 -0.90 28.84 10.60
CA SER A 450 0.40 28.15 10.65
C SER A 450 0.46 26.97 9.71
N ALA A 451 1.59 26.78 9.05
CA ALA A 451 1.92 25.60 8.28
C ALA A 451 3.25 25.01 8.77
N GLY A 452 3.43 23.69 8.78
CA GLY A 452 4.78 23.14 8.97
C GLY A 452 5.66 23.43 7.77
N ILE A 453 5.13 23.15 6.58
CA ILE A 453 5.77 23.44 5.29
C ILE A 453 4.79 24.24 4.43
N GLN A 454 5.27 25.32 3.82
CA GLN A 454 4.52 26.05 2.79
C GLN A 454 5.28 26.02 1.46
N ILE A 455 4.58 25.74 0.36
CA ILE A 455 5.07 25.88 -1.02
C ILE A 455 4.23 26.95 -1.71
N THR A 456 4.83 28.11 -1.97
CA THR A 456 4.16 29.28 -2.59
C THR A 456 4.81 29.68 -3.90
N ASP A 457 4.01 30.22 -4.82
CA ASP A 457 4.46 30.90 -6.04
C ASP A 457 5.49 30.13 -6.89
N SER A 458 5.47 28.80 -6.81
CA SER A 458 6.43 27.91 -7.48
C SER A 458 5.84 27.37 -8.78
N ARG A 459 5.33 28.29 -9.60
CA ARG A 459 4.64 28.02 -10.87
C ARG A 459 5.62 27.68 -11.99
N THR A 460 5.15 26.93 -12.99
CA THR A 460 5.84 26.68 -14.28
C THR A 460 7.19 25.95 -14.21
N ASN A 461 7.57 25.41 -13.05
CA ASN A 461 8.78 24.61 -12.87
C ASN A 461 8.75 23.35 -13.76
N LEU A 462 9.75 23.18 -14.64
CA LEU A 462 9.91 21.96 -15.43
C LEU A 462 10.39 20.79 -14.57
N GLY A 463 11.20 21.09 -13.55
CA GLY A 463 11.58 20.18 -12.48
C GLY A 463 10.51 20.09 -11.39
N LYS A 464 10.70 19.14 -10.46
CA LYS A 464 9.72 18.78 -9.43
C LYS A 464 10.15 19.23 -8.04
N ILE A 465 9.15 19.56 -7.21
CA ILE A 465 9.33 19.71 -5.77
C ILE A 465 8.84 18.43 -5.10
N PHE A 466 9.72 17.78 -4.34
CA PHE A 466 9.42 16.57 -3.56
C PHE A 466 9.37 16.91 -2.08
N ILE A 467 8.25 16.58 -1.43
CA ILE A 467 8.13 16.55 0.02
C ILE A 467 7.99 15.08 0.40
N SER A 468 8.97 14.52 1.11
CA SER A 468 8.94 13.09 1.42
C SER A 468 9.46 12.71 2.80
N HIS A 469 8.97 11.64 3.41
CA HIS A 469 9.52 11.12 4.67
C HIS A 469 9.57 12.16 5.81
N ASN A 470 8.70 13.16 5.80
CA ASN A 470 8.59 14.13 6.89
C ASN A 470 7.45 13.76 7.82
N ILE A 471 7.63 14.04 9.11
CA ILE A 471 6.57 14.01 10.11
C ILE A 471 6.30 15.46 10.51
N VAL A 472 5.14 15.98 10.15
CA VAL A 472 4.71 17.33 10.52
C VAL A 472 3.59 17.23 11.53
N ALA A 473 3.80 17.85 12.68
CA ALA A 473 2.82 17.95 13.74
C ALA A 473 2.44 19.42 13.97
N GLY A 474 1.17 19.74 13.67
CA GLY A 474 0.55 20.98 14.10
C GLY A 474 0.42 21.05 15.63
N ASN A 475 0.31 22.26 16.16
CA ASN A 475 0.15 22.44 17.61
C ASN A 475 -1.23 22.00 18.11
N GLU A 476 -1.26 21.34 19.26
CA GLU A 476 -2.48 20.95 19.96
C GLU A 476 -2.79 21.97 21.06
N SER A 477 -3.88 22.71 20.90
CA SER A 477 -4.43 23.63 21.90
C SER A 477 -5.91 23.35 22.16
N ASN A 478 -6.34 23.63 23.39
CA ASN A 478 -7.75 23.62 23.79
C ASN A 478 -8.44 24.97 23.53
N ASP A 479 -7.69 26.02 23.18
CA ASP A 479 -8.24 27.34 22.89
C ASP A 479 -9.08 27.26 21.62
N THR A 480 -10.10 28.11 21.49
CA THR A 480 -10.89 28.20 20.25
C THR A 480 -10.67 29.58 19.64
N GLY A 481 -10.20 29.63 18.41
CA GLY A 481 -9.99 30.87 17.68
C GLY A 481 -10.20 30.72 16.17
N SER A 482 -10.27 31.85 15.47
CA SER A 482 -10.23 31.89 14.01
C SER A 482 -8.86 31.44 13.50
N GLY A 483 -8.77 30.89 12.30
CA GLY A 483 -7.49 30.57 11.66
C GLY A 483 -7.40 29.15 11.11
N ILE A 484 -6.22 28.81 10.57
CA ILE A 484 -5.93 27.55 9.88
C ILE A 484 -4.61 26.99 10.41
N ARG A 485 -4.64 25.74 10.87
CA ARG A 485 -3.42 25.00 11.22
C ARG A 485 -3.25 23.83 10.26
N ALA A 486 -2.33 23.99 9.32
CA ALA A 486 -2.02 23.01 8.29
C ALA A 486 -0.70 22.27 8.58
N GLY A 487 -0.61 20.99 8.25
CA GLY A 487 0.69 20.31 8.17
C GLY A 487 1.48 20.82 6.96
N LEU A 488 0.85 20.77 5.79
CA LEU A 488 1.40 21.27 4.53
C LEU A 488 0.41 22.24 3.88
N LEU A 489 0.92 23.37 3.39
CA LEU A 489 0.17 24.31 2.55
C LEU A 489 0.85 24.40 1.18
N ILE A 490 0.08 24.16 0.12
CA ILE A 490 0.50 24.36 -1.27
C ILE A 490 -0.36 25.48 -1.82
N ASN A 491 0.25 26.62 -2.16
CA ASN A 491 -0.44 27.76 -2.76
C ASN A 491 0.20 28.18 -4.08
N GLN A 492 -0.60 28.30 -5.15
CA GLN A 492 -0.16 28.78 -6.47
C GLN A 492 1.14 28.11 -6.96
N SER A 493 1.21 26.77 -6.99
CA SER A 493 2.46 26.06 -7.28
C SER A 493 2.23 24.74 -8.03
N ASP A 494 3.01 24.48 -9.08
CA ASP A 494 2.81 23.33 -9.97
C ASP A 494 3.91 22.25 -9.80
N ASN A 495 3.66 21.03 -10.33
CA ASN A 495 4.65 19.94 -10.43
C ASN A 495 5.21 19.43 -9.08
N ILE A 496 4.32 19.21 -8.12
CA ILE A 496 4.67 18.83 -6.75
C ILE A 496 4.34 17.35 -6.52
N VAL A 497 5.23 16.64 -5.83
CA VAL A 497 5.00 15.28 -5.35
C VAL A 497 5.19 15.25 -3.84
N VAL A 498 4.12 14.93 -3.13
CA VAL A 498 4.09 14.73 -1.68
C VAL A 498 3.94 13.24 -1.43
N THR A 499 4.96 12.59 -0.86
CA THR A 499 4.91 11.14 -0.69
C THR A 499 5.58 10.63 0.57
N GLU A 500 5.01 9.60 1.21
CA GLU A 500 5.63 8.95 2.38
C GLU A 500 5.78 9.91 3.57
N ASN A 501 4.90 10.90 3.70
CA ASN A 501 4.87 11.82 4.85
C ASN A 501 3.76 11.46 5.84
N TRP A 502 3.93 11.91 7.08
CA TRP A 502 2.84 12.05 8.04
C TRP A 502 2.56 13.53 8.28
N LEU A 503 1.47 14.04 7.74
CA LEU A 503 1.11 15.46 7.77
C LEU A 503 -0.15 15.65 8.62
N ARG A 504 0.02 16.27 9.79
CA ARG A 504 -1.04 16.49 10.75
C ARG A 504 -1.30 17.97 10.96
N GLY A 505 -2.56 18.36 10.85
CA GLY A 505 -3.01 19.67 11.30
C GLY A 505 -2.87 19.85 12.82
N GLY A 506 -3.10 21.07 13.31
CA GLY A 506 -3.16 21.36 14.74
C GLY A 506 -4.59 21.35 15.29
N SER A 507 -4.79 21.65 16.57
CA SER A 507 -6.12 21.91 17.14
C SER A 507 -6.27 23.35 17.61
N GLY A 508 -7.49 23.72 17.98
CA GLY A 508 -7.79 24.99 18.64
C GLY A 508 -7.96 26.21 17.71
N ARG A 509 -8.08 25.93 16.41
CA ARG A 509 -8.41 26.93 15.38
C ARG A 509 -9.58 26.44 14.53
N LYS A 510 -10.20 27.36 13.80
CA LYS A 510 -11.37 27.09 12.96
C LYS A 510 -11.15 25.97 11.96
N TYR A 511 -9.95 25.83 11.40
CA TYR A 511 -9.64 24.75 10.46
C TYR A 511 -8.38 23.98 10.89
N SER A 512 -8.48 22.66 10.89
CA SER A 512 -7.40 21.73 11.22
C SER A 512 -7.15 20.79 10.05
N ILE A 513 -6.00 20.94 9.39
CA ILE A 513 -5.82 20.40 8.04
C ILE A 513 -4.51 19.62 7.94
N GLY A 514 -4.55 18.37 7.46
CA GLY A 514 -3.34 17.62 7.16
C GLY A 514 -2.57 18.29 6.01
N THR A 515 -3.21 18.42 4.85
CA THR A 515 -2.69 19.16 3.69
C THR A 515 -3.75 20.08 3.09
N MET A 516 -3.41 21.35 2.91
CA MET A 516 -4.22 22.35 2.25
C MET A 516 -3.63 22.66 0.87
N ILE A 517 -4.49 22.71 -0.15
CA ILE A 517 -4.13 23.05 -1.52
C ILE A 517 -5.00 24.22 -1.99
N GLU A 518 -4.35 25.30 -2.38
CA GLU A 518 -4.94 26.53 -2.89
C GLU A 518 -4.30 26.89 -4.24
N GLY A 519 -5.07 26.96 -5.32
CA GLY A 519 -4.48 27.25 -6.64
C GLY A 519 -3.69 26.09 -7.26
N SER A 520 -2.98 26.38 -8.34
CA SER A 520 -2.93 25.49 -9.51
C SER A 520 -2.11 24.21 -9.42
N GLY A 521 -2.54 23.23 -10.21
CA GLY A 521 -1.73 22.17 -10.79
C GLY A 521 -2.29 21.88 -12.18
N SER A 522 -1.44 21.71 -13.20
CA SER A 522 -1.88 21.43 -14.57
C SER A 522 -1.82 19.92 -14.88
N ALA A 523 -2.53 19.45 -15.90
CA ALA A 523 -2.40 18.05 -16.34
C ALA A 523 -0.94 17.66 -16.70
N ALA A 524 -0.12 18.61 -17.15
CA ALA A 524 1.30 18.40 -17.46
C ALA A 524 2.21 18.51 -16.23
N GLN A 525 1.79 19.27 -15.21
CA GLN A 525 2.54 19.57 -13.98
C GLN A 525 1.62 19.40 -12.77
N PRO A 526 1.16 18.15 -12.47
CA PRO A 526 0.15 17.91 -11.47
C PRO A 526 0.70 18.10 -10.05
N ILE A 527 -0.23 18.26 -9.10
CA ILE A 527 0.06 18.06 -7.68
C ILE A 527 -0.35 16.62 -7.33
N VAL A 528 0.60 15.84 -6.81
CA VAL A 528 0.41 14.43 -6.46
C VAL A 528 0.63 14.22 -4.97
N LEU A 529 -0.38 13.71 -4.26
CA LEU A 529 -0.24 13.21 -2.89
C LEU A 529 -0.36 11.68 -2.95
N ALA A 530 0.75 10.99 -2.72
CA ALA A 530 0.81 9.53 -2.80
C ALA A 530 1.41 8.90 -1.53
N ARG A 531 0.79 7.87 -0.94
CA ARG A 531 1.39 7.13 0.20
C ARG A 531 1.65 7.98 1.44
N ASN A 532 0.76 8.92 1.76
CA ASN A 532 0.88 9.75 2.96
C ASN A 532 -0.13 9.33 4.04
N LEU A 533 0.23 9.59 5.30
CA LEU A 533 -0.70 9.71 6.41
C LEU A 533 -1.14 11.18 6.49
N LEU A 534 -2.42 11.44 6.23
CA LEU A 534 -2.95 12.81 6.13
C LEU A 534 -4.07 12.99 7.15
N ASP A 535 -3.83 13.80 8.18
CA ASP A 535 -4.72 13.88 9.34
C ASP A 535 -5.18 15.30 9.61
N GLY A 536 -6.50 15.50 9.58
CA GLY A 536 -7.13 16.58 10.31
C GLY A 536 -7.18 16.19 11.79
N LEU A 537 -6.76 17.07 12.69
CA LEU A 537 -6.81 16.81 14.13
C LEU A 537 -8.20 17.18 14.67
N VAL A 538 -8.34 18.34 15.32
CA VAL A 538 -9.62 18.76 15.91
C VAL A 538 -9.86 20.24 15.68
N SER A 539 -10.94 20.54 14.96
CA SER A 539 -11.61 21.84 14.98
C SER A 539 -12.96 21.71 15.69
N THR A 540 -13.16 22.46 16.76
CA THR A 540 -14.43 22.52 17.51
C THR A 540 -15.26 23.77 17.18
N ASP A 541 -14.88 24.55 16.17
CA ASP A 541 -15.65 25.72 15.75
C ASP A 541 -16.90 25.28 14.97
N PRO A 542 -18.11 25.77 15.29
CA PRO A 542 -19.35 25.43 14.58
C PRO A 542 -19.32 25.63 13.06
N ASN A 543 -18.53 26.60 12.61
CA ASN A 543 -18.34 26.96 11.20
C ASN A 543 -17.01 26.44 10.64
N GLY A 544 -16.28 25.67 11.43
CA GLY A 544 -14.98 25.07 11.10
C GLY A 544 -15.08 23.60 10.72
N PHE A 545 -13.95 23.00 10.36
CA PHE A 545 -13.85 21.56 10.15
C PHE A 545 -12.41 21.05 10.30
N SER A 546 -12.30 19.76 10.58
CA SER A 546 -11.05 18.99 10.43
C SER A 546 -11.05 18.26 9.10
N ALA A 547 -9.95 18.30 8.36
CA ALA A 547 -9.79 17.49 7.16
C ALA A 547 -8.37 16.94 6.99
N GLY A 548 -8.25 15.71 6.49
CA GLY A 548 -6.94 15.20 6.08
C GLY A 548 -6.41 15.94 4.86
N VAL A 549 -7.30 16.21 3.89
CA VAL A 549 -7.01 17.04 2.71
C VAL A 549 -8.10 18.09 2.53
N TRP A 550 -7.70 19.34 2.31
CA TRP A 550 -8.59 20.41 1.91
C TRP A 550 -8.10 21.04 0.61
N ILE A 551 -8.97 21.01 -0.40
CA ILE A 551 -8.78 21.66 -1.68
C ILE A 551 -9.78 22.82 -1.74
N GLU A 552 -9.27 24.05 -1.76
CA GLU A 552 -10.11 25.25 -1.73
C GLU A 552 -10.38 25.75 -3.16
N THR A 553 -9.95 26.96 -3.51
CA THR A 553 -10.23 27.62 -4.78
C THR A 553 -9.00 27.57 -5.69
N GLY A 554 -9.20 27.30 -6.98
CA GLY A 554 -8.09 27.25 -7.94
C GLY A 554 -8.49 26.72 -9.31
N ASN A 555 -7.66 26.99 -10.32
CA ASN A 555 -7.76 26.29 -11.60
C ASN A 555 -6.99 24.98 -11.49
N PHE A 556 -7.70 23.89 -11.22
CA PHE A 556 -7.15 22.56 -11.02
C PHE A 556 -7.42 21.69 -12.24
N ASP A 557 -6.47 21.60 -13.16
CA ASP A 557 -6.57 20.63 -14.24
C ASP A 557 -6.16 19.22 -13.77
N ALA A 558 -5.32 19.10 -12.72
CA ALA A 558 -4.94 17.80 -12.15
C ALA A 558 -4.39 17.86 -10.71
N VAL A 559 -5.21 17.43 -9.74
CA VAL A 559 -4.76 16.97 -8.41
C VAL A 559 -4.99 15.47 -8.30
N ILE A 560 -3.95 14.73 -7.93
CA ILE A 560 -3.95 13.28 -7.84
C ILE A 560 -3.76 12.87 -6.38
N LEU A 561 -4.76 12.22 -5.80
CA LEU A 561 -4.75 11.66 -4.46
C LEU A 561 -4.77 10.14 -4.57
N THR A 562 -3.67 9.48 -4.26
CA THR A 562 -3.58 8.02 -4.42
C THR A 562 -2.86 7.32 -3.30
N GLU A 563 -3.27 6.10 -2.96
CA GLU A 563 -2.54 5.28 -1.99
C GLU A 563 -2.38 5.95 -0.61
N ASN A 564 -3.23 6.88 -0.19
CA ASN A 564 -3.09 7.58 1.11
C ASN A 564 -3.95 6.92 2.19
N LYS A 565 -3.50 7.08 3.44
CA LYS A 565 -4.28 6.79 4.65
C LYS A 565 -4.73 8.12 5.26
N ILE A 566 -6.03 8.39 5.27
CA ILE A 566 -6.59 9.71 5.59
C ILE A 566 -7.41 9.66 6.88
N ASN A 567 -7.08 10.52 7.85
CA ASN A 567 -7.61 10.59 9.22
C ASN A 567 -7.33 9.33 10.08
N ALA A 568 -6.19 8.68 9.83
CA ALA A 568 -5.70 7.53 10.60
C ALA A 568 -5.46 7.85 12.08
N TYR A 569 -4.89 9.00 12.37
CA TYR A 569 -4.61 9.40 13.75
C TYR A 569 -5.89 9.66 14.54
N GLN A 570 -6.89 10.28 13.90
CA GLN A 570 -8.21 10.47 14.50
C GLN A 570 -8.92 9.14 14.77
N TYR A 571 -8.78 8.15 13.88
CA TYR A 571 -9.33 6.81 14.08
C TYR A 571 -8.75 6.12 15.33
N LEU A 572 -7.42 6.17 15.51
CA LEU A 572 -6.75 5.59 16.68
C LEU A 572 -7.09 6.29 17.99
N ASN A 573 -7.47 7.56 17.92
CA ASN A 573 -7.74 8.41 19.08
C ASN A 573 -9.18 8.90 19.02
N PRO A 574 -10.18 8.05 19.34
CA PRO A 574 -11.60 8.38 19.20
C PRO A 574 -12.07 9.54 20.09
N GLY A 575 -11.26 9.97 21.06
CA GLY A 575 -11.49 11.19 21.84
C GLY A 575 -11.32 12.50 21.05
N PHE A 576 -10.72 12.46 19.87
CA PHE A 576 -10.64 13.60 18.96
C PHE A 576 -11.93 13.73 18.15
N ILE A 577 -12.83 14.57 18.66
CA ILE A 577 -14.16 14.79 18.10
C ILE A 577 -14.29 16.23 17.58
N PRO A 578 -13.94 16.51 16.31
CA PRO A 578 -14.23 17.78 15.67
C PRO A 578 -15.73 18.05 15.51
N GLU A 579 -16.07 19.31 15.28
CA GLU A 579 -17.43 19.74 14.93
C GLU A 579 -17.88 19.09 13.62
N ASN A 580 -17.07 19.27 12.57
CA ASN A 580 -17.23 18.70 11.25
C ASN A 580 -15.92 17.99 10.88
N SER A 581 -16.00 16.78 10.35
CA SER A 581 -14.85 15.96 9.99
C SER A 581 -14.97 15.49 8.55
N TYR A 582 -13.92 15.72 7.78
CA TYR A 582 -13.85 15.29 6.39
C TYR A 582 -12.58 14.48 6.14
N GLY A 583 -12.65 13.44 5.32
CA GLY A 583 -11.43 12.85 4.76
C GLY A 583 -10.78 13.84 3.81
N ILE A 584 -11.51 14.14 2.73
CA ILE A 584 -11.14 15.08 1.68
C ILE A 584 -12.28 16.10 1.56
N ALA A 585 -11.97 17.38 1.63
CA ALA A 585 -12.93 18.47 1.49
C ALA A 585 -12.61 19.35 0.28
N PHE A 586 -13.64 19.63 -0.52
CA PHE A 586 -13.62 20.62 -1.60
C PHE A 586 -14.60 21.73 -1.24
N SER A 587 -14.10 22.93 -0.96
CA SER A 587 -14.93 24.10 -0.59
C SER A 587 -15.27 25.01 -1.78
N ASP A 588 -14.76 24.70 -2.96
CA ASP A 588 -15.10 25.38 -4.21
C ASP A 588 -15.24 24.37 -5.37
N ALA A 589 -15.64 24.84 -6.55
CA ALA A 589 -15.71 24.02 -7.75
C ALA A 589 -14.31 23.58 -8.21
N VAL A 590 -14.21 22.31 -8.63
CA VAL A 590 -12.98 21.73 -9.19
C VAL A 590 -13.28 21.05 -10.51
N ASP A 591 -12.52 21.38 -11.55
CA ASP A 591 -12.81 20.89 -12.91
C ASP A 591 -12.65 19.38 -13.05
N SER A 592 -11.65 18.81 -12.37
CA SER A 592 -11.52 17.35 -12.26
C SER A 592 -10.74 16.92 -11.03
N THR A 593 -11.05 15.71 -10.54
CA THR A 593 -10.34 15.12 -9.40
C THR A 593 -9.99 13.68 -9.69
N LEU A 594 -8.80 13.25 -9.28
CA LEU A 594 -8.40 11.85 -9.36
C LEU A 594 -8.08 11.30 -7.97
N ILE A 595 -8.97 10.45 -7.46
CA ILE A 595 -8.89 9.88 -6.11
C ILE A 595 -8.91 8.36 -6.23
N ILE A 596 -7.76 7.72 -6.07
CA ILE A 596 -7.57 6.30 -6.38
C ILE A 596 -7.00 5.54 -5.18
N ASN A 597 -7.52 4.37 -4.84
CA ASN A 597 -6.88 3.45 -3.89
C ASN A 597 -6.54 4.09 -2.52
N ASN A 598 -7.38 4.99 -1.97
CA ASN A 598 -7.13 5.56 -0.65
C ASN A 598 -7.94 4.83 0.43
N ASP A 599 -7.40 4.76 1.64
CA ASP A 599 -8.15 4.41 2.85
C ASP A 599 -8.59 5.71 3.54
N ILE A 600 -9.90 5.94 3.61
CA ILE A 600 -10.48 7.21 4.02
C ILE A 600 -11.40 6.99 5.23
N PHE A 601 -10.93 7.44 6.39
CA PHE A 601 -11.78 7.53 7.57
C PHE A 601 -12.58 8.84 7.55
N VAL A 602 -13.91 8.74 7.64
CA VAL A 602 -14.82 9.89 7.59
C VAL A 602 -14.74 10.79 8.83
N GLY A 603 -14.10 10.32 9.90
CA GLY A 603 -13.92 11.04 11.15
C GLY A 603 -15.06 10.86 12.18
N ASN A 604 -14.81 11.33 13.40
CA ASN A 604 -15.79 11.34 14.49
C ASN A 604 -16.32 12.77 14.65
N SER A 605 -17.51 13.09 14.15
CA SER A 605 -18.13 14.43 14.30
C SER A 605 -19.01 14.50 15.54
N GLN A 606 -18.98 15.63 16.27
CA GLN A 606 -19.92 15.91 17.37
C GLN A 606 -21.34 16.15 16.87
N THR A 607 -21.50 16.58 15.62
CA THR A 607 -22.78 16.92 15.02
C THR A 607 -23.47 15.65 14.52
N SER A 608 -24.72 15.44 14.94
CA SER A 608 -25.53 14.27 14.52
C SER A 608 -26.16 14.41 13.13
N SER A 609 -26.05 15.57 12.50
CA SER A 609 -26.56 15.82 11.15
C SER A 609 -25.78 15.04 10.09
N LEU A 610 -26.50 14.47 9.11
CA LEU A 610 -25.90 13.78 7.98
C LEU A 610 -24.91 14.69 7.23
N GLY A 611 -23.77 14.11 6.84
CA GLY A 611 -22.75 14.79 6.05
C GLY A 611 -21.74 15.57 6.89
N LYS A 612 -21.82 15.54 8.23
CA LYS A 612 -20.85 16.18 9.11
C LYS A 612 -19.64 15.31 9.45
N ALA A 613 -19.75 14.01 9.23
CA ALA A 613 -18.61 13.09 9.11
C ALA A 613 -18.63 12.53 7.69
N THR A 614 -17.81 13.06 6.78
CA THR A 614 -17.85 12.67 5.37
C THR A 614 -16.49 12.21 4.86
N GLY A 615 -16.44 11.12 4.10
CA GLY A 615 -15.21 10.67 3.45
C GLY A 615 -14.71 11.71 2.43
N ILE A 616 -15.55 12.00 1.44
CA ILE A 616 -15.26 13.01 0.40
C ILE A 616 -16.42 14.00 0.34
N PHE A 617 -16.17 15.25 0.73
CA PHE A 617 -17.14 16.33 0.73
C PHE A 617 -16.86 17.28 -0.44
N LEU A 618 -17.86 17.57 -1.26
CA LEU A 618 -17.78 18.53 -2.36
C LEU A 618 -18.88 19.58 -2.25
N GLN A 619 -18.47 20.84 -2.04
CA GLN A 619 -19.38 21.98 -2.01
C GLN A 619 -20.01 22.28 -3.37
N SER A 620 -19.28 22.01 -4.46
CA SER A 620 -19.81 22.03 -5.82
C SER A 620 -19.33 20.76 -6.52
N GLY A 621 -20.27 19.90 -6.95
CA GLY A 621 -19.95 18.71 -7.75
C GLY A 621 -19.68 19.02 -9.22
N VAL A 622 -19.75 20.28 -9.65
CA VAL A 622 -19.51 20.65 -11.05
C VAL A 622 -18.07 20.29 -11.42
N GLY A 623 -17.90 19.39 -12.40
CA GLY A 623 -16.60 18.86 -12.81
C GLY A 623 -16.68 17.38 -13.19
N ILE A 624 -15.59 16.84 -13.73
CA ILE A 624 -15.46 15.42 -14.08
C ILE A 624 -14.61 14.72 -13.01
N HIS A 625 -15.26 13.95 -12.15
CA HIS A 625 -14.60 13.27 -11.05
C HIS A 625 -14.26 11.81 -11.41
N ARG A 626 -13.05 11.37 -11.05
CA ARG A 626 -12.63 9.97 -11.11
C ARG A 626 -12.27 9.51 -9.70
N ILE A 627 -13.20 8.81 -9.06
CA ILE A 627 -13.06 8.32 -7.68
C ILE A 627 -13.14 6.80 -7.74
N LEU A 628 -11.99 6.13 -7.62
CA LEU A 628 -11.84 4.72 -7.98
C LEU A 628 -11.20 3.93 -6.84
N ASN A 629 -11.74 2.74 -6.55
CA ASN A 629 -11.09 1.76 -5.66
C ASN A 629 -10.75 2.29 -4.25
N ASN A 630 -11.49 3.26 -3.72
CA ASN A 630 -11.26 3.77 -2.38
C ASN A 630 -12.02 2.96 -1.33
N GLN A 631 -11.39 2.79 -0.16
CA GLN A 631 -11.97 2.17 1.01
C GLN A 631 -12.43 3.29 1.96
N ILE A 632 -13.74 3.60 1.97
CA ILE A 632 -14.31 4.72 2.73
C ILE A 632 -15.15 4.18 3.89
N PHE A 633 -14.80 4.53 5.12
CA PHE A 633 -15.38 3.87 6.29
C PHE A 633 -15.49 4.74 7.54
N SER A 634 -16.32 4.26 8.46
CA SER A 634 -16.57 4.82 9.80
C SER A 634 -16.37 3.74 10.88
N ASN A 635 -16.17 4.14 12.14
CA ASN A 635 -16.03 3.22 13.28
C ASN A 635 -17.32 2.45 13.58
N SER A 636 -18.45 3.13 13.35
CA SER A 636 -19.80 2.58 13.42
C SER A 636 -20.65 3.36 12.42
N GLN A 637 -21.66 2.71 11.84
CA GLN A 637 -22.59 3.35 10.89
C GLN A 637 -23.54 4.32 11.64
N ILE A 638 -22.97 5.38 12.21
CA ILE A 638 -23.71 6.46 12.88
C ILE A 638 -24.38 7.28 11.79
N GLY A 639 -25.66 7.65 11.99
CA GLY A 639 -26.49 8.34 10.99
C GLY A 639 -25.99 9.70 10.50
N ASN A 640 -24.90 10.23 11.06
CA ASN A 640 -24.25 11.45 10.57
C ASN A 640 -23.19 11.19 9.48
N SER A 641 -22.82 9.93 9.26
CA SER A 641 -21.70 9.55 8.39
C SER A 641 -22.09 9.39 6.91
N ALA A 642 -21.40 10.08 6.03
CA ALA A 642 -21.56 9.96 4.58
C ALA A 642 -20.26 9.50 3.90
N GLY A 643 -20.37 8.71 2.84
CA GLY A 643 -19.20 8.27 2.07
C GLY A 643 -18.70 9.41 1.18
N ILE A 644 -19.54 9.77 0.22
CA ILE A 644 -19.36 10.96 -0.63
C ILE A 644 -20.58 11.87 -0.47
N ASN A 645 -20.35 13.17 -0.33
CA ASN A 645 -21.40 14.17 -0.27
C ASN A 645 -21.16 15.27 -1.30
N PHE A 646 -21.96 15.26 -2.36
CA PHE A 646 -22.01 16.31 -3.36
C PHE A 646 -23.15 17.27 -3.04
N LEU A 647 -22.89 18.55 -2.75
CA LEU A 647 -23.98 19.51 -2.52
C LEU A 647 -24.73 19.87 -3.82
N THR A 648 -24.08 19.69 -4.98
CA THR A 648 -24.69 19.81 -6.30
C THR A 648 -24.33 18.60 -7.16
N PRO A 649 -25.21 18.14 -8.08
CA PRO A 649 -24.94 16.95 -8.89
C PRO A 649 -23.64 17.05 -9.70
N PRO A 650 -22.83 15.99 -9.74
CA PRO A 650 -21.65 15.95 -10.60
C PRO A 650 -21.98 15.72 -12.07
N ASP A 651 -21.00 15.98 -12.94
CA ASP A 651 -21.17 15.75 -14.38
C ASP A 651 -21.44 14.28 -14.67
N SER A 652 -22.34 14.01 -15.61
CA SER A 652 -22.72 12.68 -16.07
C SER A 652 -21.56 11.80 -16.56
N SER A 653 -20.44 12.42 -16.96
CA SER A 653 -19.21 11.74 -17.40
C SER A 653 -18.26 11.36 -16.25
N SER A 654 -18.60 11.71 -15.00
CA SER A 654 -17.84 11.30 -13.82
C SER A 654 -17.87 9.77 -13.65
N ILE A 655 -16.76 9.21 -13.17
CA ILE A 655 -16.57 7.77 -12.95
C ILE A 655 -16.26 7.54 -11.46
N ILE A 656 -17.25 7.02 -10.72
CA ILE A 656 -17.19 6.77 -9.28
C ILE A 656 -17.34 5.27 -9.02
N ARG A 657 -16.37 4.47 -9.45
CA ARG A 657 -16.50 3.00 -9.52
C ARG A 657 -15.59 2.24 -8.56
N GLY A 658 -16.04 1.05 -8.16
CA GLY A 658 -15.21 0.14 -7.36
C GLY A 658 -14.91 0.63 -5.95
N ASN A 659 -15.66 1.61 -5.42
CA ASN A 659 -15.45 2.12 -4.07
C ASN A 659 -16.23 1.28 -3.06
N ASN A 660 -15.64 1.06 -1.89
CA ASN A 660 -16.30 0.42 -0.76
C ASN A 660 -16.74 1.46 0.26
N PHE A 661 -18.01 1.43 0.64
CA PHE A 661 -18.65 2.39 1.52
C PHE A 661 -19.15 1.72 2.80
N TYR A 662 -18.34 1.73 3.86
CA TYR A 662 -18.73 1.28 5.19
C TYR A 662 -19.12 2.46 6.10
N VAL A 663 -20.22 3.10 5.74
CA VAL A 663 -20.78 4.34 6.33
C VAL A 663 -22.30 4.24 6.41
N SER A 664 -22.97 5.22 7.03
CA SER A 664 -24.43 5.21 7.12
C SER A 664 -25.12 5.50 5.78
N VAL A 665 -24.63 6.51 5.04
CA VAL A 665 -25.12 6.84 3.70
C VAL A 665 -23.94 6.86 2.72
N PRO A 666 -23.84 5.87 1.81
CA PRO A 666 -22.75 5.81 0.84
C PRO A 666 -22.58 7.09 0.02
N VAL A 667 -23.67 7.60 -0.56
CA VAL A 667 -23.62 8.76 -1.45
C VAL A 667 -24.79 9.70 -1.14
N VAL A 668 -24.48 11.00 -1.00
CA VAL A 668 -25.44 12.09 -0.87
C VAL A 668 -25.26 13.02 -2.05
N ILE A 669 -26.36 13.38 -2.74
CA ILE A 669 -26.36 14.34 -3.84
C ILE A 669 -27.46 15.38 -3.59
N GLY A 670 -27.06 16.61 -3.25
CA GLY A 670 -27.96 17.67 -2.81
C GLY A 670 -28.69 17.24 -1.55
N ILE A 671 -29.97 16.90 -1.69
CA ILE A 671 -30.82 16.40 -0.61
C ILE A 671 -31.09 14.89 -0.70
N ASP A 672 -30.74 14.27 -1.83
CA ASP A 672 -31.03 12.86 -2.08
C ASP A 672 -29.97 11.97 -1.45
N GLN A 673 -30.41 10.91 -0.79
CA GLN A 673 -29.57 9.93 -0.12
C GLN A 673 -29.63 8.60 -0.88
N TYR A 674 -28.47 8.05 -1.21
CA TYR A 674 -28.36 6.78 -1.93
C TYR A 674 -27.74 5.71 -1.06
N ILE A 675 -28.48 4.62 -0.88
CA ILE A 675 -28.13 3.43 -0.10
C ILE A 675 -28.10 2.19 -0.98
N PHE A 676 -27.48 1.10 -0.51
CA PHE A 676 -27.46 -0.15 -1.25
C PHE A 676 -28.76 -0.95 -1.04
N CYS A 677 -29.56 -1.10 -2.09
CA CYS A 677 -30.73 -1.96 -2.13
C CYS A 677 -30.45 -3.16 -3.03
N SER A 678 -30.35 -4.36 -2.46
CA SER A 678 -29.97 -5.58 -3.19
C SER A 678 -28.65 -5.44 -3.98
N GLY A 679 -27.68 -4.73 -3.41
CA GLY A 679 -26.36 -4.50 -4.01
C GLY A 679 -26.30 -3.37 -5.05
N VAL A 680 -27.41 -2.66 -5.31
CA VAL A 680 -27.46 -1.52 -6.23
C VAL A 680 -27.65 -0.23 -5.43
N LEU A 681 -26.88 0.82 -5.76
CA LEU A 681 -27.12 2.15 -5.20
C LEU A 681 -28.44 2.71 -5.70
N ASN A 682 -29.30 3.04 -4.76
CA ASN A 682 -30.68 3.43 -4.97
C ASN A 682 -31.05 4.50 -3.95
N GLN A 683 -32.04 5.35 -4.25
CA GLN A 683 -32.60 6.22 -3.23
C GLN A 683 -33.13 5.38 -2.05
N ASP A 684 -33.36 6.03 -0.90
CA ASP A 684 -33.83 5.40 0.33
C ASP A 684 -35.14 4.60 0.19
N ASP A 685 -35.92 4.88 -0.85
CA ASP A 685 -37.11 4.14 -1.24
C ASP A 685 -36.86 2.81 -1.99
N CYS A 686 -35.62 2.52 -2.35
CA CYS A 686 -35.20 1.39 -3.17
C CYS A 686 -35.89 1.28 -4.55
N ALA A 687 -36.48 2.35 -5.07
CA ALA A 687 -37.21 2.38 -6.34
C ALA A 687 -36.52 3.18 -7.45
N HIS A 688 -35.60 4.08 -7.09
CA HIS A 688 -34.87 4.99 -8.00
C HIS A 688 -33.35 4.74 -8.01
N PRO A 689 -32.84 3.82 -8.87
CA PRO A 689 -31.42 3.55 -8.99
C PRO A 689 -30.61 4.80 -9.39
N ILE A 690 -29.43 4.98 -8.81
CA ILE A 690 -28.56 6.13 -9.11
C ILE A 690 -28.13 6.19 -10.58
N ALA A 691 -28.02 5.04 -11.24
CA ALA A 691 -27.64 4.94 -12.66
C ALA A 691 -28.64 5.65 -13.60
N GLY A 692 -29.89 5.87 -13.17
CA GLY A 692 -30.90 6.59 -13.95
C GLY A 692 -30.87 8.12 -13.78
N GLN A 693 -30.01 8.64 -12.90
CA GLN A 693 -30.02 10.05 -12.49
C GLN A 693 -29.05 10.94 -13.30
N PHE A 694 -28.26 10.36 -14.22
CA PHE A 694 -27.26 11.09 -15.02
C PHE A 694 -26.20 11.86 -14.20
N VAL A 695 -25.83 11.33 -13.03
CA VAL A 695 -24.87 11.94 -12.08
C VAL A 695 -23.54 11.18 -12.00
N GLY A 696 -23.14 10.53 -13.08
CA GLY A 696 -21.93 9.71 -13.17
C GLY A 696 -22.18 8.20 -13.07
N ASP A 697 -21.12 7.43 -13.27
CA ASP A 697 -21.11 5.96 -13.22
C ASP A 697 -20.66 5.46 -11.84
N TYR A 698 -21.57 4.86 -11.08
CA TYR A 698 -21.31 4.29 -9.74
C TYR A 698 -21.19 2.77 -9.72
N THR A 699 -21.08 2.12 -10.88
CA THR A 699 -21.06 0.66 -10.97
C THR A 699 -19.92 0.03 -10.16
N ASN A 700 -20.16 -1.20 -9.69
CA ASN A 700 -19.23 -2.00 -8.89
C ASN A 700 -18.84 -1.37 -7.54
N SER A 701 -19.52 -0.31 -7.10
CA SER A 701 -19.42 0.13 -5.71
C SER A 701 -20.24 -0.78 -4.79
N TYR A 702 -19.82 -0.95 -3.55
CA TYR A 702 -20.43 -1.86 -2.57
C TYR A 702 -20.22 -1.32 -1.14
N GLY A 703 -20.77 -2.01 -0.12
CA GLY A 703 -20.79 -1.52 1.26
C GLY A 703 -20.47 -2.60 2.28
N ASP A 704 -19.22 -3.09 2.27
CA ASP A 704 -18.74 -4.13 3.18
C ASP A 704 -17.79 -3.57 4.23
N ASN A 705 -17.87 -4.11 5.44
CA ASN A 705 -16.92 -3.76 6.50
C ASN A 705 -15.52 -4.32 6.17
N PRO A 706 -14.48 -3.47 6.05
CA PRO A 706 -13.12 -3.94 5.78
C PRO A 706 -12.50 -4.77 6.92
N LYS A 707 -13.02 -4.65 8.16
CA LYS A 707 -12.58 -5.42 9.34
C LYS A 707 -11.07 -5.47 9.51
N PHE A 708 -10.45 -4.30 9.46
CA PHE A 708 -9.02 -4.14 9.68
C PHE A 708 -8.56 -4.77 11.00
N ALA A 709 -7.28 -5.15 11.06
CA ALA A 709 -6.67 -5.65 12.28
C ALA A 709 -6.66 -4.55 13.35
N GLY A 710 -7.02 -4.93 14.58
CA GLY A 710 -6.92 -4.02 15.72
C GLY A 710 -5.46 -3.69 16.03
N THR A 711 -5.12 -2.41 16.16
CA THR A 711 -3.79 -1.95 16.53
C THR A 711 -3.86 -0.60 17.25
N ASN A 712 -2.81 -0.27 17.99
CA ASN A 712 -2.57 1.05 18.57
C ASN A 712 -1.35 1.77 17.94
N GLN A 713 -0.71 1.14 16.95
CA GLN A 713 0.45 1.72 16.25
C GLN A 713 0.01 2.31 14.91
N ILE A 714 0.46 3.52 14.61
CA ILE A 714 0.05 4.27 13.40
C ILE A 714 0.59 3.64 12.11
N ASP A 715 1.76 3.02 12.16
CA ASP A 715 2.40 2.32 11.05
C ASP A 715 1.64 1.04 10.65
N GLN A 716 0.95 0.41 11.61
CA GLN A 716 0.18 -0.81 11.40
C GLN A 716 -1.31 -0.56 11.13
N ILE A 717 -1.75 0.70 11.18
CA ILE A 717 -3.17 1.04 11.09
C ILE A 717 -3.76 0.60 9.75
N TRP A 718 -4.96 0.05 9.78
CA TRP A 718 -5.70 -0.42 8.60
C TRP A 718 -4.98 -1.50 7.78
N ASN A 719 -4.02 -2.19 8.39
CA ASN A 719 -3.60 -3.47 7.86
C ASN A 719 -4.79 -4.43 7.91
N TYR A 720 -5.00 -5.16 6.81
CA TYR A 720 -6.06 -6.15 6.73
C TYR A 720 -5.83 -7.29 7.74
N ASN A 721 -6.89 -7.69 8.43
CA ASN A 721 -6.85 -8.85 9.32
C ASN A 721 -7.02 -10.12 8.47
N THR A 722 -5.97 -10.54 7.80
CA THR A 722 -6.01 -11.74 6.95
C THR A 722 -5.60 -12.98 7.74
N THR A 723 -6.33 -14.07 7.53
CA THR A 723 -6.00 -15.39 8.08
C THR A 723 -6.01 -16.38 6.94
N THR A 724 -5.31 -17.51 7.07
CA THR A 724 -5.40 -18.58 6.08
C THR A 724 -6.82 -19.18 6.08
N GLY A 725 -7.58 -19.00 4.99
CA GLY A 725 -8.94 -19.55 4.80
C GLY A 725 -10.00 -18.49 4.51
N THR A 726 -11.27 -18.91 4.41
CA THR A 726 -12.38 -18.02 4.05
C THR A 726 -12.64 -16.88 5.04
N PRO A 727 -13.14 -15.73 4.55
CA PRO A 727 -13.74 -14.68 5.35
C PRO A 727 -14.74 -15.20 6.39
N ASN A 728 -14.67 -14.63 7.59
CA ASN A 728 -15.60 -14.82 8.69
C ASN A 728 -15.91 -13.48 9.35
N SER A 729 -16.69 -13.49 10.43
CA SER A 729 -17.11 -12.25 11.06
C SER A 729 -15.99 -11.49 11.78
N ALA A 730 -14.82 -12.10 11.99
CA ALA A 730 -13.69 -11.54 12.74
C ALA A 730 -12.49 -11.11 11.87
N ASN A 731 -12.50 -11.39 10.56
CA ASN A 731 -11.38 -11.11 9.65
C ASN A 731 -11.82 -10.22 8.47
N SER A 732 -10.85 -9.69 7.72
CA SER A 732 -11.13 -8.89 6.53
C SER A 732 -11.78 -9.73 5.44
N PRO A 733 -13.00 -9.41 4.99
CA PRO A 733 -13.67 -10.21 3.98
C PRO A 733 -13.07 -10.00 2.60
N CYS A 734 -13.03 -11.06 1.79
CA CYS A 734 -12.51 -11.04 0.42
C CYS A 734 -13.19 -9.99 -0.46
N THR A 735 -14.47 -9.72 -0.20
CA THR A 735 -15.20 -8.69 -0.92
C THR A 735 -14.67 -7.28 -0.64
N ALA A 736 -14.23 -7.00 0.58
CA ALA A 736 -13.59 -5.75 0.98
C ALA A 736 -12.06 -5.75 0.76
N LEU A 737 -11.44 -6.89 0.46
CA LEU A 737 -10.05 -6.97 0.03
C LEU A 737 -9.94 -6.74 -1.48
N TYR A 738 -10.72 -7.48 -2.27
CA TYR A 738 -10.57 -7.65 -3.72
C TYR A 738 -11.72 -7.03 -4.53
N GLY A 739 -12.38 -6.01 -3.99
CA GLY A 739 -13.48 -5.34 -4.68
C GLY A 739 -13.08 -4.25 -5.67
N GLY A 740 -11.79 -4.01 -5.86
CA GLY A 740 -11.28 -3.05 -6.82
C GLY A 740 -11.58 -3.45 -8.27
N ILE A 741 -11.72 -2.45 -9.13
CA ILE A 741 -11.84 -2.60 -10.58
C ILE A 741 -10.49 -2.44 -11.27
N ASP A 742 -10.39 -3.01 -12.49
CA ASP A 742 -9.19 -2.88 -13.32
C ASP A 742 -9.05 -1.44 -13.84
N LEU A 743 -8.03 -0.75 -13.33
CA LEU A 743 -7.73 0.62 -13.71
C LEU A 743 -7.28 0.73 -15.18
N ASN A 744 -6.82 -0.35 -15.82
CA ASN A 744 -6.51 -0.36 -17.26
C ASN A 744 -7.76 -0.26 -18.13
N SER A 745 -8.94 -0.58 -17.58
CA SER A 745 -10.21 -0.40 -18.27
C SER A 745 -10.71 1.05 -18.27
N ILE A 746 -10.04 1.93 -17.53
CA ILE A 746 -10.38 3.35 -17.40
C ILE A 746 -9.27 4.19 -18.03
N ALA A 747 -9.67 5.18 -18.83
CA ALA A 747 -8.72 6.16 -19.36
C ALA A 747 -8.21 7.07 -18.22
N LEU A 748 -6.97 6.84 -17.80
CA LEU A 748 -6.26 7.62 -16.79
C LEU A 748 -5.07 8.40 -17.41
N PRO A 749 -4.73 9.59 -16.88
CA PRO A 749 -3.51 10.28 -17.28
C PRO A 749 -2.27 9.44 -17.03
N ILE A 750 -1.33 9.42 -17.98
CA ILE A 750 -0.08 8.65 -17.86
C ILE A 750 0.79 9.08 -16.66
N THR A 751 0.61 10.32 -16.19
CA THR A 751 1.29 10.89 -15.01
C THR A 751 0.94 10.15 -13.72
N VAL A 752 -0.17 9.41 -13.69
CA VAL A 752 -0.68 8.68 -12.52
C VAL A 752 -0.05 7.29 -12.40
N ALA A 753 0.26 6.66 -13.54
CA ALA A 753 0.76 5.29 -13.62
C ALA A 753 1.86 4.94 -12.59
N PRO A 754 2.93 5.74 -12.38
CA PRO A 754 3.98 5.39 -11.42
C PRO A 754 3.52 5.39 -9.95
N PHE A 755 2.34 5.93 -9.65
CA PHE A 755 1.81 6.06 -8.28
C PHE A 755 0.71 5.06 -7.94
N ILE A 756 0.22 4.28 -8.91
CA ILE A 756 -0.89 3.30 -8.73
C ILE A 756 -0.46 1.86 -9.00
N ILE A 757 0.81 1.63 -9.34
CA ILE A 757 1.35 0.28 -9.57
C ILE A 757 1.88 -0.39 -8.30
N THR A 758 2.06 0.40 -7.24
CA THR A 758 2.45 -0.09 -5.92
C THR A 758 1.53 0.49 -4.85
N ASP A 759 1.37 -0.23 -3.74
CA ASP A 759 0.57 0.20 -2.61
C ASP A 759 1.28 1.23 -1.70
N PHE A 760 0.67 1.55 -0.57
CA PHE A 760 1.20 2.40 0.51
C PHE A 760 2.60 1.98 1.00
N LEU A 761 2.87 0.67 1.06
CA LEU A 761 4.15 0.10 1.49
C LEU A 761 5.11 -0.15 0.33
N GLN A 762 4.77 0.31 -0.88
CA GLN A 762 5.52 0.13 -2.12
C GLN A 762 5.58 -1.33 -2.61
N ASN A 763 4.69 -2.21 -2.13
CA ASN A 763 4.51 -3.53 -2.70
C ASN A 763 3.83 -3.42 -4.06
N PRO A 764 4.26 -4.16 -5.10
CA PRO A 764 3.58 -4.18 -6.38
C PRO A 764 2.13 -4.63 -6.23
N ARG A 765 1.19 -3.93 -6.88
CA ARG A 765 -0.20 -4.36 -6.93
C ARG A 765 -0.36 -5.54 -7.88
N THR A 766 -1.06 -6.59 -7.45
CA THR A 766 -1.26 -7.80 -8.26
C THR A 766 -2.74 -7.98 -8.63
N THR A 767 -2.98 -8.89 -9.57
CA THR A 767 -4.35 -9.30 -9.93
C THR A 767 -4.52 -10.74 -9.47
N ASN A 768 -5.31 -10.94 -8.42
CA ASN A 768 -5.53 -12.26 -7.84
C ASN A 768 -6.94 -12.73 -8.17
N SER A 769 -7.11 -13.75 -9.00
CA SER A 769 -8.44 -14.27 -9.33
C SER A 769 -9.08 -14.93 -8.10
N THR A 770 -10.18 -14.39 -7.59
CA THR A 770 -10.95 -14.96 -6.47
C THR A 770 -12.45 -15.01 -6.79
N PRO A 771 -13.15 -16.10 -6.44
CA PRO A 771 -14.59 -16.23 -6.66
C PRO A 771 -15.44 -15.45 -5.62
N PHE A 772 -14.82 -14.85 -4.59
CA PHE A 772 -15.49 -14.16 -3.48
C PHE A 772 -15.40 -12.63 -3.59
N THR A 773 -15.40 -12.10 -4.81
CA THR A 773 -15.37 -10.66 -5.08
C THR A 773 -16.77 -10.11 -5.31
N PRO A 774 -16.99 -8.81 -5.08
CA PRO A 774 -18.24 -8.16 -5.46
C PRO A 774 -18.50 -8.34 -6.96
N SER A 775 -19.78 -8.46 -7.34
CA SER A 775 -20.14 -8.64 -8.75
C SER A 775 -19.57 -7.51 -9.62
N GLY A 776 -18.81 -7.87 -10.65
CA GLY A 776 -18.19 -6.93 -11.58
C GLY A 776 -16.83 -6.37 -11.13
N ALA A 777 -16.32 -6.74 -9.96
CA ALA A 777 -14.97 -6.40 -9.54
C ALA A 777 -13.89 -7.11 -10.37
N GLY A 778 -12.73 -6.47 -10.50
CA GLY A 778 -11.56 -6.99 -11.21
C GLY A 778 -10.72 -7.97 -10.39
N SER A 779 -11.13 -8.29 -9.16
CA SER A 779 -10.32 -9.01 -8.17
C SER A 779 -8.99 -8.32 -7.87
N ILE A 780 -9.05 -6.99 -7.79
CA ILE A 780 -7.92 -6.13 -7.46
C ILE A 780 -8.11 -5.63 -6.03
N SER A 781 -7.01 -5.55 -5.30
CA SER A 781 -6.95 -4.94 -3.97
C SER A 781 -7.57 -3.54 -3.97
N ILE A 782 -8.45 -3.28 -3.01
CA ILE A 782 -9.03 -1.95 -2.78
C ILE A 782 -8.31 -1.22 -1.64
N GLY A 783 -8.42 0.10 -1.59
CA GLY A 783 -7.80 0.89 -0.53
C GLY A 783 -6.30 1.05 -0.72
N ALA A 784 -5.59 1.55 0.30
CA ALA A 784 -4.19 1.96 0.17
C ALA A 784 -3.19 0.80 0.27
N LEU A 785 -3.61 -0.39 0.70
CA LEU A 785 -2.72 -1.55 0.85
C LEU A 785 -3.03 -2.64 -0.17
N GLU A 786 -1.97 -3.25 -0.69
CA GLU A 786 -2.07 -4.49 -1.43
C GLU A 786 -2.39 -5.65 -0.49
N ALA A 787 -3.17 -6.61 -0.97
CA ALA A 787 -3.38 -7.87 -0.31
C ALA A 787 -3.14 -9.02 -1.28
N ASP A 788 -2.23 -9.94 -0.92
CA ASP A 788 -1.94 -11.18 -1.66
C ASP A 788 -2.41 -12.42 -0.89
N GLY A 789 -3.57 -12.30 -0.22
CA GLY A 789 -4.19 -13.38 0.53
C GLY A 789 -4.91 -14.40 -0.36
N ASN A 790 -4.82 -15.68 0.00
CA ASN A 790 -5.65 -16.72 -0.61
C ASN A 790 -7.10 -16.60 -0.13
N CYS A 791 -7.90 -15.88 -0.92
CA CYS A 791 -9.35 -15.92 -0.88
C CYS A 791 -9.89 -17.15 -1.64
N LEU A 792 -9.56 -18.35 -1.12
CA LEU A 792 -9.97 -19.65 -1.68
C LEU A 792 -11.10 -20.31 -0.89
#